data_AF-A0A9E6PGN2-F1
#
_entry.id   AF-A0A9E6PGN2-F1
#
_cell.length_a   1.000
_cell.length_b   1.000
_cell.length_c   1.000
_cell.angle_alpha   90.00
_cell.angle_beta   90.00
_cell.angle_gamma   90.00
#
_symmetry.space_group_name_H-M   'P 1'
#
loop_
_entity.id
_entity.type
_entity.pdbx_description
1 polymer ?
#
loop_
_entity_poly.entity_id
_entity_poly.type
_entity_poly.pdbx_seq_one_letter_code
_entity_poly.pdbx_strand_id
1 'polypeptide(L)'
;MNFKAAFGRSVVCLVGLLTVFSVNAESVIVATPQQGVGIAVDVFDKPDATSGTPSFSSTVKFTLPAYFVPSVNSFKGKVYMFWSNNYDQKNVYFSSSPDGRNWSRAQPIEVGSVLGNVSVSVFNQKLVLTFTDAQQRLKTINSEDGTVWSTPQPISTSHTAVTNKPVVYNGKLFVLYSENSGKAVYSVSSSDGIAWSRESQAFQETADSILTMVPVVYNGQLWAYYAFENGATFARTYDRSGQWGARHDLKGITGKGGLKGFLNSAAMIDGRVFISSSATTFYSNDGLNWNPYFSKSFSGKSAYPSGLGVAYAITADELTRNDPQLPSDLATGISHTDYATFAWRSFIALNNTASTPLPANRGVGNPSGSFADSGKSSQTTNPLLWQTFAHRTELFPAAGKSPVGGPTRPFGSNPQYSYTQFPNGAPLAPGASYAHYNNLDEATQIGQNSIFFPVNPPNAAKKGNDYAPSNDSQILFEAKANPVIYEYAKGLKSYPDHIVLPDGAVEVKAAWRKLADIPQAQRSRYHTATVVTYHGDDSKPVAYNEAYALVALHIIHKTPNYPTLIFATFEHEDALKLPDNSPTGLYYIANYDKIAYASPPNDASPPVATFSDGRGIHSVTLPKGDVADSKHNPPIYSGSNGIPKGQAGPITVVQPQTTHVEVAAVNDQVKQLMDASSQFSNSVWKHYRLKGVQAIPSSTETDPDYYLANIMVESSQPGIQLFRGTNIFPVPADNILTNMRNVANIKVPDYDHSSQTLTMGGCMGCHGVAQSALKQGFSFLFDAINIHNLPQGTPTGFSNPETVGLPDVRVQQQRALKYSLGVKERGATP
;
A
#
# COMPACT_ATOMS: atom_id res chain seq x y z
N MET A 1 22.36 -6.65 48.85
CA MET A 1 23.23 -6.69 47.66
C MET A 1 23.10 -8.05 47.00
N ASN A 2 22.42 -8.13 45.86
CA ASN A 2 22.92 -8.90 44.72
C ASN A 2 22.12 -8.52 43.46
N PHE A 3 22.84 -7.95 42.50
CA PHE A 3 22.36 -7.49 41.20
C PHE A 3 22.20 -8.69 40.26
N LYS A 4 20.98 -8.94 39.76
CA LYS A 4 20.71 -9.66 38.50
C LYS A 4 19.19 -9.71 38.23
N ALA A 5 18.64 -8.64 37.65
CA ALA A 5 17.35 -8.62 36.92
C ALA A 5 17.08 -7.23 36.32
N ALA A 6 17.97 -6.70 35.46
CA ALA A 6 17.72 -5.43 34.78
C ALA A 6 18.61 -5.22 33.55
N PHE A 7 18.72 -6.20 32.64
CA PHE A 7 19.33 -5.95 31.33
C PHE A 7 18.72 -6.91 30.30
N GLY A 8 17.66 -6.45 29.64
CA GLY A 8 16.97 -7.21 28.59
C GLY A 8 16.10 -6.37 27.64
N ARG A 9 16.17 -5.03 27.70
CA ARG A 9 15.32 -4.13 26.87
C ARG A 9 16.04 -2.95 26.22
N SER A 10 17.37 -2.91 26.19
CA SER A 10 18.10 -1.69 25.77
C SER A 10 19.10 -1.86 24.63
N VAL A 11 19.01 -2.92 23.81
CA VAL A 11 19.97 -3.14 22.69
C VAL A 11 19.35 -2.90 21.30
N VAL A 12 18.06 -2.59 21.19
CA VAL A 12 17.42 -2.25 19.90
C VAL A 12 17.56 -0.76 19.52
N CYS A 13 18.02 0.12 20.43
CA CYS A 13 18.08 1.57 20.20
C CYS A 13 19.41 2.13 19.64
N LEU A 14 20.41 1.33 19.30
CA LEU A 14 21.74 1.87 18.93
C LEU A 14 22.13 1.77 17.44
N VAL A 15 21.17 1.48 16.56
CA VAL A 15 21.33 1.66 15.10
C VAL A 15 20.42 2.81 14.57
N GLY A 16 19.59 3.41 15.44
CA GLY A 16 18.59 4.42 15.07
C GLY A 16 18.89 5.86 15.54
N LEU A 17 20.16 6.24 15.72
CA LEU A 17 20.56 7.58 16.17
C LEU A 17 21.47 8.28 15.16
N LEU A 18 21.00 8.33 13.91
CA LEU A 18 21.14 9.54 13.11
C LEU A 18 19.74 10.15 13.09
N THR A 19 19.54 11.23 13.84
CA THR A 19 18.40 12.12 13.63
C THR A 19 18.61 12.77 12.26
N VAL A 20 18.24 12.04 11.21
CA VAL A 20 18.05 12.63 9.89
C VAL A 20 16.78 13.46 10.02
N PHE A 21 16.88 14.76 9.79
CA PHE A 21 15.71 15.62 9.73
C PHE A 21 14.84 15.14 8.56
N SER A 22 13.68 14.55 8.87
CA SER A 22 12.77 13.97 7.89
C SER A 22 12.07 15.07 7.10
N VAL A 23 12.53 15.40 5.89
CA VAL A 23 11.76 16.33 5.03
C VAL A 23 10.55 15.58 4.47
N ASN A 24 9.39 15.78 5.09
CA ASN A 24 8.14 15.13 4.65
C ASN A 24 7.77 15.62 3.24
N ALA A 25 7.12 14.75 2.47
CA ALA A 25 6.66 15.05 1.12
C ALA A 25 5.30 15.78 1.14
N GLU A 26 4.52 15.56 2.19
CA GLU A 26 3.19 16.10 2.38
C GLU A 26 3.23 17.49 3.00
N SER A 27 2.22 18.32 2.71
CA SER A 27 2.10 19.66 3.27
C SER A 27 0.93 19.75 4.25
N VAL A 28 1.18 20.27 5.45
CA VAL A 28 0.09 20.61 6.39
C VAL A 28 -0.56 21.91 5.94
N ILE A 29 -1.88 21.96 6.02
CA ILE A 29 -2.69 23.15 5.79
C ILE A 29 -3.31 23.57 7.12
N VAL A 30 -3.11 24.83 7.50
CA VAL A 30 -3.79 25.48 8.62
C VAL A 30 -4.76 26.52 8.06
N ALA A 31 -6.04 26.34 8.34
CA ALA A 31 -7.10 27.23 7.90
C ALA A 31 -7.69 27.99 9.09
N THR A 32 -7.30 29.25 9.28
CA THR A 32 -7.71 30.09 10.43
C THR A 32 -8.79 31.10 10.02
N PRO A 33 -10.00 31.04 10.62
CA PRO A 33 -11.07 32.01 10.38
C PRO A 33 -10.71 33.45 10.78
N GLN A 34 -11.10 34.39 9.93
CA GLN A 34 -11.02 35.83 10.17
C GLN A 34 -12.38 36.48 9.87
N GLN A 35 -13.07 36.92 10.92
CA GLN A 35 -14.39 37.55 10.80
C GLN A 35 -14.39 38.76 9.85
N GLY A 36 -15.40 38.84 8.98
CA GLY A 36 -15.56 39.94 8.03
C GLY A 36 -14.58 39.91 6.85
N VAL A 37 -13.68 38.92 6.80
CA VAL A 37 -12.67 38.79 5.75
C VAL A 37 -12.79 37.43 5.05
N GLY A 38 -12.74 36.33 5.81
CA GLY A 38 -12.82 34.98 5.29
C GLY A 38 -11.96 34.01 6.09
N ILE A 39 -11.25 33.11 5.40
CA ILE A 39 -10.38 32.10 6.02
C ILE A 39 -8.96 32.33 5.51
N ALA A 40 -8.04 32.64 6.41
CA ALA A 40 -6.62 32.67 6.09
C ALA A 40 -6.12 31.23 6.01
N VAL A 41 -5.40 30.89 4.94
CA VAL A 41 -4.88 29.55 4.71
C VAL A 41 -3.36 29.61 4.65
N ASP A 42 -2.69 28.81 5.45
CA ASP A 42 -1.23 28.73 5.56
C ASP A 42 -0.78 27.30 5.25
N VAL A 43 0.16 27.16 4.31
CA VAL A 43 0.71 25.88 3.83
C VAL A 43 2.11 25.69 4.40
N PHE A 44 2.40 24.49 4.90
CA PHE A 44 3.68 24.12 5.51
C PHE A 44 4.27 22.91 4.79
N ASP A 45 5.17 23.17 3.83
CA ASP A 45 5.86 22.13 3.05
C ASP A 45 6.96 21.40 3.87
N LYS A 46 7.25 21.85 5.10
CA LYS A 46 8.23 21.24 6.03
C LYS A 46 7.58 20.95 7.39
N PRO A 47 6.60 20.04 7.46
CA PRO A 47 5.82 19.82 8.67
C PRO A 47 6.60 19.15 9.81
N ASP A 48 7.77 18.59 9.53
CA ASP A 48 8.72 18.05 10.51
C ASP A 48 9.45 19.12 11.33
N ALA A 49 9.45 20.39 10.89
CA ALA A 49 10.07 21.47 11.63
C ALA A 49 9.52 21.61 13.06
N THR A 50 10.35 22.02 14.02
CA THR A 50 9.93 22.23 15.42
C THR A 50 9.06 23.47 15.61
N SER A 51 9.12 24.41 14.66
CA SER A 51 8.21 25.54 14.56
C SER A 51 7.75 25.70 13.11
N GLY A 52 6.46 25.97 12.93
CA GLY A 52 5.85 26.11 11.62
C GLY A 52 6.08 27.51 11.08
N THR A 53 6.88 27.61 10.02
CA THR A 53 6.89 28.80 9.15
C THR A 53 6.15 28.43 7.87
N PRO A 54 5.06 29.14 7.52
CA PRO A 54 4.34 28.83 6.29
C PRO A 54 5.22 29.11 5.08
N SER A 55 5.28 28.17 4.14
CA SER A 55 5.91 28.37 2.84
C SER A 55 5.03 29.22 1.92
N PHE A 56 3.72 29.22 2.17
CA PHE A 56 2.75 30.00 1.43
C PHE A 56 1.55 30.38 2.30
N SER A 57 1.03 31.59 2.09
CA SER A 57 -0.17 32.07 2.78
C SER A 57 -1.14 32.70 1.78
N SER A 58 -2.43 32.40 1.93
CA SER A 58 -3.51 32.97 1.12
C SER A 58 -4.76 33.26 1.96
N THR A 59 -5.83 33.70 1.30
CA THR A 59 -7.12 33.93 1.97
C THR A 59 -8.26 33.53 1.04
N VAL A 60 -9.11 32.61 1.52
CA VAL A 60 -10.41 32.33 0.91
C VAL A 60 -11.39 33.40 1.40
N LYS A 61 -11.86 34.25 0.49
CA LYS A 61 -12.72 35.38 0.86
C LYS A 61 -14.13 34.92 1.24
N PHE A 62 -14.59 35.35 2.40
CA PHE A 62 -15.94 35.17 2.91
C PHE A 62 -16.25 36.33 3.87
N THR A 63 -16.86 37.39 3.35
CA THR A 63 -16.88 38.72 4.00
C THR A 63 -17.95 38.90 5.06
N LEU A 64 -18.78 37.88 5.33
CA LEU A 64 -19.77 37.96 6.39
C LEU A 64 -19.07 38.04 7.76
N PRO A 65 -19.52 38.90 8.69
CA PRO A 65 -18.99 38.99 10.05
C PRO A 65 -19.50 37.83 10.93
N ALA A 66 -19.41 36.60 10.40
CA ALA A 66 -20.02 35.40 10.96
C ALA A 66 -19.02 34.57 11.79
N TYR A 67 -19.54 33.78 12.72
CA TYR A 67 -18.80 32.70 13.35
C TYR A 67 -18.84 31.46 12.45
N PHE A 68 -17.69 30.88 12.17
CA PHE A 68 -17.56 29.63 11.43
C PHE A 68 -16.25 28.93 11.80
N VAL A 69 -16.27 27.60 11.70
CA VAL A 69 -15.10 26.75 11.98
C VAL A 69 -14.89 25.84 10.78
N PRO A 70 -13.72 25.90 10.12
CA PRO A 70 -13.46 25.13 8.92
C PRO A 70 -13.07 23.69 9.27
N SER A 71 -13.47 22.78 8.39
CA SER A 71 -12.99 21.39 8.34
C SER A 71 -12.33 21.16 6.98
N VAL A 72 -11.16 20.53 6.97
CA VAL A 72 -10.33 20.38 5.76
C VAL A 72 -10.02 18.89 5.53
N ASN A 73 -10.14 18.40 4.29
CA ASN A 73 -9.79 17.02 3.94
C ASN A 73 -9.27 16.93 2.51
N SER A 74 -8.34 16.00 2.23
CA SER A 74 -7.99 15.64 0.86
C SER A 74 -9.08 14.77 0.23
N PHE A 75 -9.30 14.94 -1.06
CA PHE A 75 -10.17 14.09 -1.86
C PHE A 75 -9.81 14.19 -3.35
N LYS A 76 -9.51 13.05 -3.96
CA LYS A 76 -9.25 12.88 -5.40
C LYS A 76 -8.24 13.89 -5.95
N GLY A 77 -7.11 14.06 -5.25
CA GLY A 77 -6.00 14.93 -5.66
C GLY A 77 -6.24 16.42 -5.44
N LYS A 78 -7.27 16.80 -4.66
CA LYS A 78 -7.53 18.17 -4.22
C LYS A 78 -7.75 18.21 -2.72
N VAL A 79 -7.53 19.36 -2.13
CA VAL A 79 -7.93 19.66 -0.76
C VAL A 79 -9.26 20.41 -0.79
N TYR A 80 -10.20 19.98 0.03
CA TYR A 80 -11.50 20.63 0.23
C TYR A 80 -11.57 21.21 1.64
N MET A 81 -12.20 22.38 1.74
CA MET A 81 -12.47 23.06 2.99
C MET A 81 -13.96 23.37 3.09
N PHE A 82 -14.58 23.01 4.21
CA PHE A 82 -16.02 23.14 4.48
C PHE A 82 -16.26 23.96 5.74
N TRP A 83 -17.30 24.80 5.74
CA TRP A 83 -17.72 25.54 6.93
C TRP A 83 -19.22 25.89 6.88
N SER A 84 -19.85 25.96 8.04
CA SER A 84 -21.19 26.54 8.25
C SER A 84 -21.06 27.81 9.07
N ASN A 85 -22.11 28.65 9.09
CA ASN A 85 -22.06 29.90 9.82
C ASN A 85 -23.38 30.24 10.52
N ASN A 86 -23.33 31.19 11.45
CA ASN A 86 -24.47 31.53 12.30
C ASN A 86 -25.52 32.48 11.66
N TYR A 87 -25.25 33.03 10.47
CA TYR A 87 -26.19 33.89 9.74
C TYR A 87 -27.01 33.13 8.69
N ASP A 88 -26.39 32.11 8.07
CA ASP A 88 -27.02 31.24 7.10
C ASP A 88 -27.07 29.81 7.63
N GLN A 89 -28.22 29.48 8.22
CA GLN A 89 -28.51 28.15 8.75
C GLN A 89 -29.10 27.21 7.70
N LYS A 90 -29.09 27.56 6.41
CA LYS A 90 -29.61 26.69 5.32
C LYS A 90 -28.50 26.03 4.52
N ASN A 91 -27.32 26.63 4.49
CA ASN A 91 -26.22 26.19 3.64
C ASN A 91 -24.96 25.83 4.43
N VAL A 92 -24.27 24.80 3.94
CA VAL A 92 -22.85 24.59 4.17
C VAL A 92 -22.10 25.27 3.02
N TYR A 93 -20.94 25.86 3.29
CA TYR A 93 -20.08 26.45 2.27
C TYR A 93 -18.83 25.60 2.08
N PHE A 94 -18.29 25.60 0.86
CA PHE A 94 -17.03 24.97 0.57
C PHE A 94 -16.15 25.76 -0.39
N SER A 95 -14.87 25.43 -0.38
CA SER A 95 -13.87 25.84 -1.36
C SER A 95 -12.90 24.67 -1.57
N SER A 96 -12.24 24.60 -2.72
CA SER A 96 -11.28 23.56 -3.04
C SER A 96 -10.03 24.11 -3.71
N SER A 97 -8.92 23.39 -3.53
CA SER A 97 -7.61 23.75 -4.07
C SER A 97 -6.85 22.48 -4.48
N PRO A 98 -6.06 22.49 -5.56
CA PRO A 98 -5.18 21.37 -5.88
C PRO A 98 -4.12 21.10 -4.80
N ASP A 99 -3.61 22.15 -4.16
CA ASP A 99 -2.42 22.10 -3.30
C ASP A 99 -2.54 22.93 -2.01
N GLY A 100 -3.70 23.56 -1.76
CA GLY A 100 -3.90 24.46 -0.63
C GLY A 100 -3.40 25.89 -0.85
N ARG A 101 -2.81 26.20 -2.01
CA ARG A 101 -2.31 27.55 -2.35
C ARG A 101 -3.36 28.36 -3.10
N ASN A 102 -3.93 27.80 -4.16
CA ASN A 102 -4.92 28.47 -5.00
C ASN A 102 -6.31 27.87 -4.78
N TRP A 103 -7.19 28.63 -4.13
CA TRP A 103 -8.52 28.17 -3.74
C TRP A 103 -9.61 28.71 -4.66
N SER A 104 -10.63 27.89 -4.91
CA SER A 104 -11.84 28.32 -5.60
C SER A 104 -12.64 29.32 -4.76
N ARG A 105 -13.57 30.04 -5.39
CA ARG A 105 -14.51 30.90 -4.66
C ARG A 105 -15.41 30.04 -3.77
N ALA A 106 -15.83 30.60 -2.63
CA ALA A 106 -16.78 29.93 -1.74
C ALA A 106 -18.08 29.60 -2.48
N GLN A 107 -18.54 28.36 -2.37
CA GLN A 107 -19.75 27.85 -3.00
C GLN A 107 -20.70 27.28 -1.93
N PRO A 108 -22.02 27.56 -2.01
CA PRO A 108 -22.99 27.00 -1.08
C PRO A 108 -23.42 25.58 -1.48
N ILE A 109 -23.76 24.78 -0.47
CA ILE A 109 -24.42 23.47 -0.55
C ILE A 109 -25.68 23.59 0.31
N GLU A 110 -26.85 23.51 -0.33
CA GLU A 110 -28.12 23.59 0.37
C GLU A 110 -28.39 22.31 1.16
N VAL A 111 -28.53 22.45 2.48
CA VAL A 111 -28.76 21.33 3.41
C VAL A 111 -30.07 21.48 4.19
N GLY A 112 -30.86 22.51 3.86
CA GLY A 112 -32.16 22.82 4.48
C GLY A 112 -32.04 23.42 5.87
N SER A 113 -31.31 22.76 6.78
CA SER A 113 -31.01 23.26 8.12
C SER A 113 -29.66 22.75 8.62
N VAL A 114 -28.83 23.68 9.09
CA VAL A 114 -27.56 23.39 9.77
C VAL A 114 -27.39 24.28 10.99
N LEU A 115 -26.95 23.67 12.09
CA LEU A 115 -26.59 24.32 13.33
C LEU A 115 -25.16 23.93 13.71
N GLY A 116 -24.39 24.93 14.13
CA GLY A 116 -23.04 24.74 14.63
C GLY A 116 -22.04 24.48 13.50
N ASN A 117 -21.23 23.43 13.65
CA ASN A 117 -20.10 23.12 12.78
C ASN A 117 -20.44 21.99 11.80
N VAL A 118 -19.73 21.99 10.66
CA VAL A 118 -19.66 20.85 9.74
C VAL A 118 -18.32 20.15 9.91
N SER A 119 -18.33 18.83 9.75
CA SER A 119 -17.14 17.99 9.81
C SER A 119 -17.10 17.09 8.58
N VAL A 120 -15.92 16.70 8.12
CA VAL A 120 -15.73 15.92 6.89
C VAL A 120 -14.74 14.77 7.09
N SER A 121 -14.97 13.66 6.38
CA SER A 121 -13.99 12.60 6.12
C SER A 121 -14.25 12.01 4.72
N VAL A 122 -13.35 11.18 4.21
CA VAL A 122 -13.59 10.41 2.97
C VAL A 122 -13.84 8.95 3.31
N PHE A 123 -14.91 8.39 2.77
CA PHE A 123 -15.24 6.98 2.96
C PHE A 123 -15.84 6.41 1.67
N ASN A 124 -15.43 5.21 1.27
CA ASN A 124 -15.88 4.54 0.04
C ASN A 124 -15.83 5.46 -1.19
N GLN A 125 -14.71 6.17 -1.38
CA GLN A 125 -14.49 7.08 -2.50
C GLN A 125 -15.45 8.28 -2.58
N LYS A 126 -16.07 8.65 -1.45
CA LYS A 126 -16.94 9.82 -1.33
C LYS A 126 -16.47 10.74 -0.22
N LEU A 127 -16.59 12.04 -0.43
CA LEU A 127 -16.63 12.99 0.68
C LEU A 127 -17.89 12.74 1.48
N VAL A 128 -17.77 12.62 2.80
CA VAL A 128 -18.89 12.46 3.72
C VAL A 128 -18.85 13.60 4.73
N LEU A 129 -19.91 14.39 4.75
CA LEU A 129 -20.08 15.52 5.66
C LEU A 129 -21.08 15.15 6.74
N THR A 130 -20.75 15.44 7.99
CA THR A 130 -21.67 15.34 9.12
C THR A 130 -21.89 16.71 9.74
N PHE A 131 -23.13 16.95 10.16
CA PHE A 131 -23.56 18.20 10.79
C PHE A 131 -24.84 17.96 11.60
N THR A 132 -25.30 18.95 12.35
CA THR A 132 -26.61 18.89 13.01
C THR A 132 -27.59 19.86 12.39
N ASP A 133 -28.87 19.53 12.41
CA ASP A 133 -29.94 20.48 12.07
C ASP A 133 -30.26 21.43 13.25
N ALA A 134 -31.20 22.36 13.05
CA ALA A 134 -31.64 23.29 14.09
C ALA A 134 -32.24 22.60 15.34
N GLN A 135 -32.63 21.32 15.26
CA GLN A 135 -33.07 20.51 16.39
C GLN A 135 -31.93 19.66 17.00
N GLN A 136 -30.67 19.95 16.63
CA GLN A 136 -29.46 19.27 17.10
C GLN A 136 -29.41 17.78 16.72
N ARG A 137 -30.17 17.35 15.71
CA ARG A 137 -30.18 15.97 15.22
C ARG A 137 -29.08 15.78 14.20
N LEU A 138 -28.34 14.68 14.30
CA LEU A 138 -27.24 14.35 13.41
C LEU A 138 -27.73 14.07 11.97
N LYS A 139 -27.07 14.69 10.99
CA LYS A 139 -27.32 14.55 9.55
C LYS A 139 -26.04 14.19 8.82
N THR A 140 -26.19 13.58 7.64
CA THR A 140 -25.11 13.31 6.70
C THR A 140 -25.48 13.65 5.26
N ILE A 141 -24.49 14.10 4.49
CA ILE A 141 -24.52 14.20 3.03
C ILE A 141 -23.21 13.65 2.47
N ASN A 142 -23.22 13.21 1.22
CA ASN A 142 -22.02 12.74 0.55
C ASN A 142 -21.91 13.23 -0.90
N SER A 143 -20.69 13.16 -1.44
CA SER A 143 -20.39 13.52 -2.82
C SER A 143 -19.29 12.62 -3.40
N GLU A 144 -19.52 12.10 -4.61
CA GLU A 144 -18.57 11.26 -5.37
C GLU A 144 -17.51 12.07 -6.13
N ASP A 145 -17.80 13.34 -6.40
CA ASP A 145 -16.96 14.24 -7.21
C ASP A 145 -16.54 15.54 -6.48
N GLY A 146 -17.09 15.78 -5.29
CA GLY A 146 -16.86 16.97 -4.47
C GLY A 146 -17.67 18.20 -4.87
N THR A 147 -18.58 18.09 -5.83
CA THR A 147 -19.39 19.19 -6.37
C THR A 147 -20.89 18.89 -6.42
N VAL A 148 -21.28 17.65 -6.69
CA VAL A 148 -22.67 17.18 -6.67
C VAL A 148 -22.92 16.45 -5.37
N TRP A 149 -23.94 16.88 -4.62
CA TRP A 149 -24.20 16.42 -3.25
C TRP A 149 -25.51 15.66 -3.14
N SER A 150 -25.52 14.61 -2.34
CA SER A 150 -26.74 13.88 -1.98
C SER A 150 -27.69 14.75 -1.14
N THR A 151 -28.97 14.41 -1.14
CA THR A 151 -29.92 14.98 -0.18
C THR A 151 -29.53 14.67 1.27
N PRO A 152 -29.70 15.60 2.23
CA PRO A 152 -29.46 15.34 3.65
C PRO A 152 -30.25 14.16 4.22
N GLN A 153 -29.54 13.22 4.83
CA GLN A 153 -30.12 12.05 5.49
C GLN A 153 -29.93 12.11 7.01
N PRO A 154 -30.92 11.73 7.83
CA PRO A 154 -30.74 11.62 9.28
C PRO A 154 -29.85 10.43 9.65
N ILE A 155 -29.04 10.61 10.70
CA ILE A 155 -28.42 9.52 11.44
C ILE A 155 -29.16 9.41 12.77
N SER A 156 -29.76 8.27 13.04
CA SER A 156 -30.53 8.05 14.26
C SER A 156 -29.62 7.98 15.48
N THR A 157 -29.73 8.98 16.36
CA THR A 157 -29.04 9.05 17.65
C THR A 157 -30.08 9.20 18.77
N SER A 158 -29.78 8.69 19.96
CA SER A 158 -30.61 8.87 21.15
C SER A 158 -30.34 10.22 21.80
N HIS A 159 -29.09 10.69 21.70
CA HIS A 159 -28.62 11.95 22.26
C HIS A 159 -28.43 13.01 21.16
N THR A 160 -28.41 14.29 21.58
CA THR A 160 -28.06 15.40 20.69
C THR A 160 -26.58 15.34 20.29
N ALA A 161 -26.24 15.79 19.08
CA ALA A 161 -24.91 15.59 18.50
C ALA A 161 -24.20 16.91 18.14
N VAL A 162 -24.36 17.93 19.00
CA VAL A 162 -23.92 19.31 18.76
C VAL A 162 -22.44 19.37 18.37
N THR A 163 -21.59 18.59 19.03
CA THR A 163 -20.22 18.32 18.59
C THR A 163 -20.21 16.95 17.93
N ASN A 164 -19.84 16.87 16.66
CA ASN A 164 -19.72 15.61 15.95
C ASN A 164 -18.53 15.64 14.99
N LYS A 165 -17.81 14.51 14.89
CA LYS A 165 -16.65 14.36 14.03
C LYS A 165 -16.62 12.96 13.42
N PRO A 166 -16.61 12.84 12.08
CA PRO A 166 -16.43 11.58 11.39
C PRO A 166 -14.94 11.20 11.37
N VAL A 167 -14.65 9.91 11.43
CA VAL A 167 -13.30 9.34 11.29
C VAL A 167 -13.41 7.92 10.72
N VAL A 168 -12.52 7.56 9.80
CA VAL A 168 -12.46 6.18 9.29
C VAL A 168 -11.43 5.40 10.08
N TYR A 169 -11.84 4.26 10.64
CA TYR A 169 -10.94 3.37 11.38
C TYR A 169 -11.35 1.93 11.15
N ASN A 170 -10.39 1.05 10.90
CA ASN A 170 -10.61 -0.39 10.74
C ASN A 170 -11.74 -0.73 9.73
N GLY A 171 -11.71 -0.09 8.56
CA GLY A 171 -12.68 -0.29 7.47
C GLY A 171 -14.09 0.26 7.73
N LYS A 172 -14.32 0.99 8.83
CA LYS A 172 -15.62 1.58 9.16
C LYS A 172 -15.53 3.08 9.30
N LEU A 173 -16.59 3.76 8.90
CA LEU A 173 -16.82 5.16 9.20
C LEU A 173 -17.44 5.26 10.59
N PHE A 174 -16.73 5.86 11.54
CA PHE A 174 -17.25 6.24 12.85
C PHE A 174 -17.66 7.70 12.83
N VAL A 175 -18.72 8.04 13.55
CA VAL A 175 -19.04 9.42 13.94
C VAL A 175 -19.07 9.45 15.46
N LEU A 176 -18.10 10.14 16.06
CA LEU A 176 -18.08 10.40 17.50
C LEU A 176 -18.77 11.73 17.76
N TYR A 177 -19.56 11.79 18.82
CA TYR A 177 -20.29 13.00 19.18
C TYR A 177 -20.57 13.11 20.68
N SER A 178 -20.87 14.32 21.14
CA SER A 178 -21.35 14.57 22.49
C SER A 178 -22.47 15.62 22.50
N GLU A 179 -23.28 15.56 23.55
CA GLU A 179 -24.26 16.59 23.82
C GLU A 179 -23.58 17.91 24.21
N ASN A 180 -24.30 19.02 24.07
CA ASN A 180 -23.82 20.29 24.58
C ASN A 180 -23.70 20.24 26.11
N SER A 181 -22.50 20.50 26.64
CA SER A 181 -22.18 20.36 28.07
C SER A 181 -22.45 18.95 28.63
N GLY A 182 -22.45 17.92 27.78
CA GLY A 182 -22.60 16.52 28.17
C GLY A 182 -21.33 15.97 28.83
N LYS A 183 -21.47 14.88 29.59
CA LYS A 183 -20.33 14.20 30.26
C LYS A 183 -19.87 12.93 29.54
N ALA A 184 -20.49 12.57 28.43
CA ALA A 184 -20.22 11.35 27.69
C ALA A 184 -19.88 11.64 26.23
N VAL A 185 -19.08 10.74 25.65
CA VAL A 185 -18.89 10.63 24.21
C VAL A 185 -19.65 9.41 23.73
N TYR A 186 -20.43 9.58 22.68
CA TYR A 186 -21.17 8.54 21.99
C TYR A 186 -20.57 8.30 20.60
N SER A 187 -20.90 7.16 20.03
CA SER A 187 -20.48 6.80 18.68
C SER A 187 -21.59 6.06 17.94
N VAL A 188 -21.62 6.28 16.63
CA VAL A 188 -22.32 5.46 15.64
C VAL A 188 -21.32 5.11 14.55
N SER A 189 -21.48 3.96 13.90
CA SER A 189 -20.57 3.51 12.87
C SER A 189 -21.31 2.96 11.65
N SER A 190 -20.66 2.95 10.50
CA SER A 190 -21.18 2.42 9.25
C SER A 190 -20.09 1.69 8.47
N SER A 191 -20.44 0.57 7.85
CA SER A 191 -19.57 -0.19 6.94
C SER A 191 -19.78 0.18 5.46
N ASP A 192 -20.86 0.88 5.13
CA ASP A 192 -21.25 1.23 3.76
C ASP A 192 -21.52 2.74 3.55
N GLY A 193 -21.54 3.52 4.63
CA GLY A 193 -21.85 4.95 4.64
C GLY A 193 -23.35 5.26 4.57
N ILE A 194 -24.21 4.23 4.57
CA ILE A 194 -25.65 4.32 4.39
C ILE A 194 -26.37 3.78 5.62
N ALA A 195 -26.09 2.53 6.00
CA ALA A 195 -26.63 1.90 7.18
C ALA A 195 -25.77 2.22 8.40
N TRP A 196 -26.40 2.73 9.46
CA TRP A 196 -25.73 3.13 10.69
C TRP A 196 -26.05 2.16 11.82
N SER A 197 -25.04 1.88 12.64
CA SER A 197 -25.20 1.13 13.88
C SER A 197 -26.13 1.85 14.85
N ARG A 198 -26.63 1.10 15.84
CA ARG A 198 -27.18 1.75 17.04
C ARG A 198 -26.11 2.58 17.72
N GLU A 199 -26.54 3.62 18.42
CA GLU A 199 -25.68 4.41 19.29
C GLU A 199 -25.02 3.52 20.34
N SER A 200 -23.73 3.75 20.56
CA SER A 200 -22.94 3.16 21.63
C SER A 200 -22.25 4.26 22.42
N GLN A 201 -22.29 4.18 23.75
CA GLN A 201 -21.50 5.06 24.60
C GLN A 201 -20.02 4.65 24.50
N ALA A 202 -19.20 5.53 23.93
CA ALA A 202 -17.77 5.31 23.79
C ALA A 202 -17.09 5.40 25.16
N PHE A 203 -17.29 6.49 25.89
CA PHE A 203 -16.83 6.64 27.27
C PHE A 203 -17.60 7.73 28.01
N GLN A 204 -17.51 7.70 29.34
CA GLN A 204 -18.16 8.63 30.26
C GLN A 204 -17.11 9.25 31.20
N GLU A 205 -17.21 10.56 31.40
CA GLU A 205 -16.43 11.31 32.37
C GLU A 205 -17.31 11.70 33.58
N THR A 206 -16.66 11.88 34.73
CA THR A 206 -17.35 12.20 36.00
C THR A 206 -17.02 13.60 36.50
N ALA A 207 -15.81 14.08 36.23
CA ALA A 207 -15.24 15.29 36.81
C ALA A 207 -15.86 16.59 36.27
N ASP A 208 -16.08 16.68 34.96
CA ASP A 208 -16.56 17.90 34.30
C ASP A 208 -17.28 17.56 32.98
N SER A 209 -17.94 18.55 32.37
CA SER A 209 -18.59 18.46 31.07
C SER A 209 -17.60 18.64 29.92
N ILE A 210 -17.84 17.89 28.85
CA ILE A 210 -17.03 17.90 27.63
C ILE A 210 -17.42 19.12 26.79
N LEU A 211 -16.42 19.94 26.47
CA LEU A 211 -16.56 21.12 25.62
C LEU A 211 -16.43 20.76 24.13
N THR A 212 -15.46 19.92 23.79
CA THR A 212 -15.17 19.54 22.40
C THR A 212 -14.32 18.27 22.35
N MET A 213 -14.28 17.67 21.15
CA MET A 213 -13.66 16.39 20.84
C MET A 213 -13.14 16.41 19.41
N VAL A 214 -11.99 15.77 19.22
CA VAL A 214 -11.33 15.60 17.93
C VAL A 214 -10.81 14.15 17.81
N PRO A 215 -11.43 13.32 16.97
CA PRO A 215 -10.88 12.02 16.63
C PRO A 215 -9.80 12.12 15.55
N VAL A 216 -8.81 11.23 15.61
CA VAL A 216 -7.81 11.02 14.55
C VAL A 216 -7.25 9.61 14.67
N VAL A 217 -6.95 8.95 13.55
CA VAL A 217 -6.21 7.69 13.58
C VAL A 217 -4.72 8.02 13.52
N TYR A 218 -3.99 7.55 14.52
CA TYR A 218 -2.58 7.80 14.67
C TYR A 218 -1.91 6.59 15.32
N ASN A 219 -0.79 6.16 14.73
CA ASN A 219 -0.03 5.01 15.19
C ASN A 219 -0.90 3.73 15.32
N GLY A 220 -1.78 3.52 14.33
CA GLY A 220 -2.62 2.33 14.25
C GLY A 220 -3.78 2.25 15.24
N GLN A 221 -4.04 3.32 16.02
CA GLN A 221 -5.15 3.42 16.98
C GLN A 221 -6.05 4.61 16.63
N LEU A 222 -7.33 4.51 16.95
CA LEU A 222 -8.23 5.67 16.92
C LEU A 222 -8.05 6.45 18.22
N TRP A 223 -7.54 7.67 18.13
CA TRP A 223 -7.43 8.60 19.25
C TRP A 223 -8.67 9.48 19.31
N ALA A 224 -9.22 9.68 20.51
CA ALA A 224 -10.16 10.74 20.81
C ALA A 224 -9.49 11.74 21.76
N TYR A 225 -9.13 12.91 21.22
CA TYR A 225 -8.70 14.05 22.01
C TYR A 225 -9.91 14.87 22.43
N TYR A 226 -10.00 15.31 23.68
CA TYR A 226 -11.15 16.07 24.16
C TYR A 226 -10.75 17.08 25.23
N ALA A 227 -11.58 18.12 25.37
CA ALA A 227 -11.40 19.16 26.37
C ALA A 227 -12.64 19.30 27.25
N PHE A 228 -12.45 19.60 28.52
CA PHE A 228 -13.51 20.01 29.43
C PHE A 228 -13.79 21.52 29.35
N GLU A 229 -14.95 21.95 29.84
CA GLU A 229 -15.31 23.38 29.91
C GLU A 229 -14.33 24.21 30.76
N ASN A 230 -13.72 23.59 31.78
CA ASN A 230 -12.66 24.21 32.57
C ASN A 230 -11.31 24.37 31.81
N GLY A 231 -11.19 23.81 30.61
CA GLY A 231 -10.01 23.90 29.75
C GLY A 231 -8.99 22.77 29.92
N ALA A 232 -9.23 21.80 30.81
CA ALA A 232 -8.39 20.60 30.91
C ALA A 232 -8.58 19.71 29.68
N THR A 233 -7.48 19.13 29.18
CA THR A 233 -7.46 18.37 27.94
C THR A 233 -6.93 16.96 28.13
N PHE A 234 -7.55 15.99 27.47
CA PHE A 234 -7.30 14.57 27.65
C PHE A 234 -7.30 13.81 26.33
N ALA A 235 -6.83 12.57 26.37
CA ALA A 235 -6.95 11.59 25.31
C ALA A 235 -7.42 10.24 25.84
N ARG A 236 -8.10 9.51 24.96
CA ARG A 236 -8.29 8.06 25.04
C ARG A 236 -8.00 7.43 23.68
N THR A 237 -7.49 6.22 23.70
CA THR A 237 -7.27 5.42 22.49
C THR A 237 -8.33 4.33 22.40
N TYR A 238 -8.81 4.06 21.19
CA TYR A 238 -9.63 2.92 20.83
C TYR A 238 -8.76 1.97 20.01
N ASP A 239 -8.52 0.78 20.56
CA ASP A 239 -7.63 -0.20 19.94
C ASP A 239 -8.37 -1.07 18.90
N ARG A 240 -7.62 -1.97 18.26
CA ARG A 240 -8.17 -2.86 17.22
C ARG A 240 -9.04 -3.98 17.79
N SER A 241 -8.93 -4.28 19.09
CA SER A 241 -9.82 -5.21 19.80
C SER A 241 -11.19 -4.60 20.11
N GLY A 242 -11.37 -3.32 19.77
CA GLY A 242 -12.61 -2.60 19.90
C GLY A 242 -12.86 -2.07 21.31
N GLN A 243 -11.79 -1.80 22.07
CA GLN A 243 -11.87 -1.32 23.44
C GLN A 243 -11.31 0.10 23.58
N TRP A 244 -12.00 0.93 24.37
CA TRP A 244 -11.49 2.24 24.79
C TRP A 244 -10.55 2.09 25.98
N GLY A 245 -9.35 2.67 25.86
CA GLY A 245 -8.33 2.71 26.89
C GLY A 245 -8.63 3.69 28.03
N ALA A 246 -7.69 3.76 28.96
CA ALA A 246 -7.73 4.69 30.08
C ALA A 246 -7.63 6.15 29.60
N ARG A 247 -8.08 7.08 30.46
CA ARG A 247 -7.90 8.51 30.26
C ARG A 247 -6.45 8.90 30.49
N HIS A 248 -5.90 9.71 29.59
CA HIS A 248 -4.56 10.29 29.70
C HIS A 248 -4.63 11.80 29.62
N ASP A 249 -3.88 12.51 30.48
CA ASP A 249 -3.78 13.96 30.42
C ASP A 249 -2.89 14.41 29.25
N LEU A 250 -3.28 15.44 28.52
CA LEU A 250 -2.40 16.07 27.53
C LEU A 250 -1.47 17.07 28.21
N LYS A 251 -0.21 17.07 27.79
CA LYS A 251 0.79 18.05 28.25
C LYS A 251 1.09 19.04 27.13
N GLY A 252 1.29 20.31 27.50
CA GLY A 252 1.70 21.39 26.59
C GLY A 252 0.57 22.17 25.92
N ILE A 253 -0.64 21.60 25.80
CA ILE A 253 -1.84 22.35 25.45
C ILE A 253 -2.43 22.92 26.74
N THR A 254 -2.30 24.23 26.96
CA THR A 254 -2.82 24.88 28.17
C THR A 254 -4.13 25.61 27.86
N GLY A 255 -5.24 25.11 28.43
CA GLY A 255 -6.51 25.83 28.46
C GLY A 255 -6.57 26.75 29.69
N LYS A 256 -7.02 28.01 29.50
CA LYS A 256 -7.39 28.91 30.60
C LYS A 256 -8.88 29.24 30.49
N GLY A 257 -9.74 28.21 30.52
CA GLY A 257 -11.21 28.29 30.46
C GLY A 257 -11.80 28.92 29.18
N GLY A 258 -13.06 28.58 28.86
CA GLY A 258 -13.78 29.12 27.69
C GLY A 258 -13.20 28.65 26.35
N LEU A 259 -13.14 29.52 25.32
CA LEU A 259 -12.55 29.17 24.01
C LEU A 259 -11.04 28.82 24.09
N LYS A 260 -10.36 29.15 25.20
CA LYS A 260 -8.97 28.78 25.43
C LYS A 260 -8.89 27.31 25.86
N GLY A 261 -8.47 26.44 24.95
CA GLY A 261 -8.49 24.98 25.11
C GLY A 261 -9.46 24.27 24.17
N PHE A 262 -10.25 25.02 23.39
CA PHE A 262 -11.15 24.44 22.40
C PHE A 262 -10.37 23.74 21.28
N LEU A 263 -10.38 22.41 21.27
CA LEU A 263 -9.88 21.55 20.19
C LEU A 263 -10.88 21.52 19.02
N ASN A 264 -10.38 21.51 17.78
CA ASN A 264 -11.26 21.51 16.60
C ASN A 264 -10.94 20.43 15.56
N SER A 265 -9.68 20.32 15.17
CA SER A 265 -9.25 19.45 14.09
C SER A 265 -7.88 18.88 14.41
N ALA A 266 -7.65 17.67 13.92
CA ALA A 266 -6.39 16.98 13.97
C ALA A 266 -6.09 16.40 12.59
N ALA A 267 -4.82 16.34 12.26
CA ALA A 267 -4.32 15.73 11.03
C ALA A 267 -2.99 15.03 11.36
N MET A 268 -2.63 14.02 10.59
CA MET A 268 -1.34 13.35 10.71
C MET A 268 -0.59 13.40 9.39
N ILE A 269 0.73 13.49 9.50
CA ILE A 269 1.66 13.26 8.41
C ILE A 269 2.72 12.33 8.98
N ASP A 270 2.92 11.18 8.33
CA ASP A 270 3.88 10.19 8.79
C ASP A 270 3.68 9.85 10.29
N GLY A 271 4.77 9.75 11.05
CA GLY A 271 4.75 9.50 12.50
C GLY A 271 4.37 10.70 13.38
N ARG A 272 3.85 11.80 12.83
CA ARG A 272 3.53 13.03 13.59
C ARG A 272 2.07 13.42 13.46
N VAL A 273 1.48 13.81 14.59
CA VAL A 273 0.09 14.30 14.67
C VAL A 273 0.07 15.79 15.01
N PHE A 274 -0.86 16.50 14.40
CA PHE A 274 -1.15 17.91 14.63
C PHE A 274 -2.54 18.06 15.22
N ILE A 275 -2.72 19.04 16.10
CA ILE A 275 -4.04 19.39 16.63
C ILE A 275 -4.15 20.91 16.77
N SER A 276 -5.31 21.45 16.41
CA SER A 276 -5.61 22.86 16.58
C SER A 276 -6.31 23.09 17.92
N SER A 277 -5.83 24.06 18.70
CA SER A 277 -6.56 24.63 19.85
C SER A 277 -6.63 26.15 19.72
N SER A 278 -7.84 26.69 19.60
CA SER A 278 -8.04 28.10 19.24
C SER A 278 -7.20 28.50 17.99
N ALA A 279 -6.51 29.63 18.01
CA ALA A 279 -5.61 30.06 16.91
C ALA A 279 -4.27 29.32 16.83
N THR A 280 -3.97 28.42 17.77
CA THR A 280 -2.67 27.76 17.84
C THR A 280 -2.78 26.32 17.37
N THR A 281 -1.91 25.95 16.43
CA THR A 281 -1.67 24.57 16.03
C THR A 281 -0.53 24.01 16.87
N PHE A 282 -0.70 22.80 17.37
CA PHE A 282 0.29 22.04 18.11
C PHE A 282 0.66 20.79 17.34
N TYR A 283 1.82 20.22 17.67
CA TYR A 283 2.23 18.92 17.16
C TYR A 283 2.69 17.99 18.28
N SER A 284 2.62 16.69 18.02
CA SER A 284 3.14 15.64 18.88
C SER A 284 3.72 14.48 18.08
N ASN A 285 4.75 13.84 18.63
CA ASN A 285 5.36 12.61 18.09
C ASN A 285 4.99 11.37 18.92
N ASP A 286 4.17 11.53 19.97
CA ASP A 286 3.71 10.44 20.83
C ASP A 286 2.21 10.52 21.14
N GLY A 287 1.53 11.55 20.63
CA GLY A 287 0.10 11.80 20.84
C GLY A 287 -0.26 12.40 22.20
N LEU A 288 0.67 12.57 23.14
CA LEU A 288 0.39 13.02 24.52
C LEU A 288 1.15 14.28 24.94
N ASN A 289 2.39 14.43 24.47
CA ASN A 289 3.23 15.60 24.72
C ASN A 289 3.18 16.52 23.51
N TRP A 290 2.61 17.70 23.68
CA TRP A 290 2.32 18.63 22.60
C TRP A 290 3.21 19.87 22.68
N ASN A 291 3.71 20.30 21.53
CA ASN A 291 4.50 21.52 21.39
C ASN A 291 3.78 22.50 20.47
N PRO A 292 3.77 23.81 20.77
CA PRO A 292 3.25 24.81 19.85
C PRO A 292 4.01 24.74 18.52
N TYR A 293 3.26 24.67 17.41
CA TYR A 293 3.81 24.63 16.06
C TYR A 293 3.69 26.00 15.39
N PHE A 294 2.46 26.52 15.30
CA PHE A 294 2.13 27.75 14.59
C PHE A 294 0.96 28.44 15.28
N SER A 295 0.92 29.77 15.28
CA SER A 295 -0.23 30.52 15.81
C SER A 295 -0.50 31.73 14.92
N LYS A 296 -1.78 31.96 14.62
CA LYS A 296 -2.21 33.10 13.80
C LYS A 296 -3.25 33.93 14.51
N SER A 297 -2.89 35.15 14.89
CA SER A 297 -3.77 36.11 15.56
C SER A 297 -4.14 37.25 14.62
N PHE A 298 -5.37 37.76 14.78
CA PHE A 298 -5.86 38.93 14.04
C PHE A 298 -6.19 40.06 15.01
N SER A 299 -5.92 41.30 14.62
CA SER A 299 -6.23 42.47 15.45
C SER A 299 -7.74 42.67 15.62
N GLY A 300 -8.21 42.73 16.86
CA GLY A 300 -9.55 43.26 17.18
C GLY A 300 -10.74 42.29 17.18
N LYS A 301 -10.55 40.96 17.21
CA LYS A 301 -11.61 39.94 17.48
C LYS A 301 -10.99 38.57 17.78
N SER A 302 -11.74 37.72 18.50
CA SER A 302 -11.34 36.42 19.06
C SER A 302 -10.60 35.51 18.07
N ALA A 303 -9.51 34.89 18.52
CA ALA A 303 -8.86 33.81 17.79
C ALA A 303 -9.79 32.58 17.69
N TYR A 304 -10.18 32.20 16.47
CA TYR A 304 -11.05 31.04 16.22
C TYR A 304 -10.25 29.75 16.06
N PRO A 305 -10.84 28.60 16.41
CA PRO A 305 -10.24 27.32 16.12
C PRO A 305 -9.91 27.17 14.63
N SER A 306 -8.66 26.80 14.32
CA SER A 306 -8.23 26.53 12.95
C SER A 306 -8.69 25.14 12.49
N GLY A 307 -9.01 24.98 11.22
CA GLY A 307 -9.14 23.68 10.57
C GLY A 307 -7.77 23.18 10.12
N LEU A 308 -7.51 21.89 10.27
CA LEU A 308 -6.28 21.25 9.81
C LEU A 308 -6.60 20.27 8.67
N GLY A 309 -5.71 20.22 7.69
CA GLY A 309 -5.77 19.24 6.61
C GLY A 309 -4.38 18.98 6.03
N VAL A 310 -4.31 18.05 5.08
CA VAL A 310 -3.06 17.66 4.41
C VAL A 310 -3.28 17.69 2.90
N ALA A 311 -2.31 18.24 2.18
CA ALA A 311 -2.22 18.10 0.73
C ALA A 311 -1.33 16.89 0.41
N TYR A 312 -1.90 15.88 -0.25
CA TYR A 312 -1.15 14.68 -0.65
C TYR A 312 -0.58 14.77 -2.06
N ALA A 313 -1.04 15.67 -2.93
CA ALA A 313 -0.58 15.75 -4.32
C ALA A 313 0.95 15.77 -4.46
N ILE A 314 1.50 14.99 -5.41
CA ILE A 314 2.94 14.95 -5.69
C ILE A 314 3.40 16.29 -6.27
N THR A 315 4.54 16.77 -5.80
CA THR A 315 5.17 18.03 -6.26
C THR A 315 6.43 17.79 -7.09
N ALA A 316 6.86 18.80 -7.85
CA ALA A 316 8.12 18.73 -8.61
C ALA A 316 9.35 18.59 -7.70
N ASP A 317 9.29 19.21 -6.51
CA ASP A 317 10.34 19.13 -5.50
C ASP A 317 10.50 17.70 -4.99
N GLU A 318 9.41 16.94 -4.78
CA GLU A 318 9.51 15.53 -4.38
C GLU A 318 10.29 14.65 -5.36
N LEU A 319 10.20 14.94 -6.66
CA LEU A 319 10.89 14.18 -7.70
C LEU A 319 12.39 14.51 -7.80
N THR A 320 12.80 15.70 -7.35
CA THR A 320 14.13 16.25 -7.58
C THR A 320 14.93 16.49 -6.30
N ARG A 321 14.29 16.47 -5.14
CA ARG A 321 14.94 16.65 -3.84
C ARG A 321 15.85 15.48 -3.51
N ASN A 322 16.92 15.81 -2.80
CA ASN A 322 17.79 14.81 -2.18
C ASN A 322 17.07 14.12 -1.03
N ASP A 323 17.50 12.90 -0.74
CA ASP A 323 17.04 12.09 0.39
C ASP A 323 15.52 11.82 0.41
N PRO A 324 14.92 11.32 -0.69
CA PRO A 324 13.53 10.90 -0.65
C PRO A 324 13.36 9.74 0.35
N GLN A 325 12.66 10.02 1.44
CA GLN A 325 12.36 9.04 2.48
C GLN A 325 11.16 8.17 2.10
N LEU A 326 11.22 6.90 2.50
CA LEU A 326 10.08 6.01 2.42
C LEU A 326 8.98 6.54 3.37
N PRO A 327 7.74 6.77 2.91
CA PRO A 327 6.66 7.23 3.77
C PRO A 327 6.42 6.26 4.93
N SER A 328 6.33 6.74 6.15
CA SER A 328 6.22 5.89 7.34
C SER A 328 4.78 5.47 7.65
N ASP A 329 3.82 6.33 7.31
CA ASP A 329 2.40 6.06 7.45
C ASP A 329 1.56 6.95 6.54
N LEU A 330 0.26 6.71 6.53
CA LEU A 330 -0.72 7.47 5.78
C LEU A 330 -1.98 7.67 6.63
N ALA A 331 -2.64 8.82 6.47
CA ALA A 331 -3.88 9.09 7.19
C ALA A 331 -5.01 8.18 6.71
N THR A 332 -5.95 7.85 7.60
CA THR A 332 -7.21 7.22 7.19
C THR A 332 -8.22 8.27 6.71
N GLY A 333 -9.29 7.82 6.07
CA GLY A 333 -10.34 8.73 5.62
C GLY A 333 -9.94 9.60 4.44
N ILE A 334 -9.23 8.99 3.48
CA ILE A 334 -8.69 9.59 2.25
C ILE A 334 -9.14 8.79 1.03
N SER A 335 -8.87 9.32 -0.17
CA SER A 335 -9.32 8.72 -1.43
C SER A 335 -8.27 7.80 -2.06
N HIS A 336 -8.71 6.98 -3.02
CA HIS A 336 -7.81 6.13 -3.80
C HIS A 336 -6.69 6.88 -4.54
N THR A 337 -6.92 8.15 -4.93
CA THR A 337 -5.86 9.01 -5.48
C THR A 337 -4.74 9.26 -4.48
N ASP A 338 -5.07 9.39 -3.19
CA ASP A 338 -4.10 9.59 -2.12
C ASP A 338 -3.31 8.28 -1.88
N TYR A 339 -3.94 7.11 -1.97
CA TYR A 339 -3.25 5.81 -1.98
C TYR A 339 -2.27 5.67 -3.16
N ALA A 340 -2.69 6.08 -4.36
CA ALA A 340 -1.84 6.04 -5.55
C ALA A 340 -0.64 6.99 -5.42
N THR A 341 -0.83 8.12 -4.74
CA THR A 341 0.25 9.06 -4.40
C THR A 341 1.23 8.46 -3.40
N PHE A 342 0.75 7.80 -2.35
CA PHE A 342 1.60 7.06 -1.41
C PHE A 342 2.43 5.96 -2.10
N ALA A 343 1.82 5.25 -3.05
CA ALA A 343 2.51 4.23 -3.85
C ALA A 343 3.65 4.84 -4.70
N TRP A 344 3.40 5.97 -5.36
CA TRP A 344 4.44 6.70 -6.09
C TRP A 344 5.56 7.22 -5.18
N ARG A 345 5.24 7.74 -3.99
CA ARG A 345 6.27 8.14 -3.00
C ARG A 345 7.13 6.97 -2.55
N SER A 346 6.51 5.80 -2.34
CA SER A 346 7.25 4.58 -2.05
C SER A 346 8.18 4.20 -3.20
N PHE A 347 7.71 4.29 -4.45
CA PHE A 347 8.55 4.04 -5.63
C PHE A 347 9.71 5.03 -5.76
N ILE A 348 9.46 6.33 -5.55
CA ILE A 348 10.48 7.40 -5.59
C ILE A 348 11.58 7.13 -4.57
N ALA A 349 11.21 6.83 -3.32
CA ALA A 349 12.16 6.55 -2.24
C ALA A 349 12.96 5.26 -2.49
N LEU A 350 12.29 4.17 -2.87
CA LEU A 350 12.93 2.87 -3.11
C LEU A 350 13.86 2.87 -4.33
N ASN A 351 13.57 3.70 -5.33
CA ASN A 351 14.40 3.88 -6.51
C ASN A 351 15.35 5.09 -6.41
N ASN A 352 15.59 5.61 -5.20
CA ASN A 352 16.84 6.34 -4.92
C ASN A 352 18.02 5.35 -4.89
N THR A 353 19.25 5.84 -5.02
CA THR A 353 20.44 5.00 -4.81
C THR A 353 20.62 4.66 -3.33
N ALA A 354 21.26 3.53 -3.03
CA ALA A 354 21.64 3.18 -1.65
C ALA A 354 22.83 4.03 -1.18
N SER A 355 22.88 4.30 0.12
CA SER A 355 24.00 5.00 0.76
C SER A 355 25.28 4.17 0.71
N THR A 356 26.43 4.83 0.53
CA THR A 356 27.77 4.23 0.54
C THR A 356 28.51 4.57 1.83
N PRO A 357 29.47 3.75 2.29
CA PRO A 357 29.99 2.54 1.66
C PRO A 357 29.06 1.32 1.78
N LEU A 358 28.97 0.54 0.71
CA LEU A 358 28.34 -0.78 0.71
C LEU A 358 29.39 -1.86 1.02
N PRO A 359 29.02 -2.96 1.72
CA PRO A 359 27.67 -3.34 2.16
C PRO A 359 27.22 -2.73 3.50
N ALA A 360 28.06 -1.93 4.17
CA ALA A 360 27.76 -1.45 5.52
C ALA A 360 26.42 -0.68 5.62
N ASN A 361 26.09 0.09 4.59
CA ASN A 361 24.89 0.94 4.52
C ASN A 361 23.75 0.35 3.65
N ARG A 362 23.71 -0.97 3.45
CA ARG A 362 22.56 -1.61 2.78
C ARG A 362 21.24 -1.21 3.45
N GLY A 363 20.18 -1.08 2.65
CA GLY A 363 18.84 -0.75 3.16
C GLY A 363 18.69 0.70 3.68
N VAL A 364 19.71 1.54 3.47
CA VAL A 364 19.69 2.98 3.79
C VAL A 364 19.76 3.76 2.49
N GLY A 365 18.81 4.67 2.26
CA GLY A 365 18.79 5.54 1.07
C GLY A 365 19.97 6.52 1.07
N ASN A 366 20.43 6.92 -0.12
CA ASN A 366 21.50 7.89 -0.28
C ASN A 366 20.98 9.31 0.03
N PRO A 367 21.45 9.97 1.12
CA PRO A 367 20.94 11.27 1.51
C PRO A 367 21.39 12.42 0.59
N SER A 368 22.35 12.16 -0.30
CA SER A 368 22.83 13.13 -1.30
C SER A 368 22.28 12.87 -2.70
N GLY A 369 21.46 11.83 -2.88
CA GLY A 369 20.86 11.47 -4.16
C GLY A 369 19.37 11.77 -4.20
N SER A 370 18.87 12.03 -5.41
CA SER A 370 17.45 12.18 -5.70
C SER A 370 16.92 11.07 -6.62
N PHE A 371 15.59 10.99 -6.74
CA PHE A 371 14.95 10.14 -7.75
C PHE A 371 15.26 10.57 -9.18
N ALA A 372 15.40 11.88 -9.42
CA ALA A 372 15.87 12.38 -10.71
C ALA A 372 17.28 11.87 -11.04
N ASP A 373 18.20 11.86 -10.05
CA ASP A 373 19.58 11.40 -10.26
C ASP A 373 19.68 9.93 -10.64
N SER A 374 18.93 9.07 -9.94
CA SER A 374 18.95 7.63 -10.21
C SER A 374 18.37 7.28 -11.59
N GLY A 375 17.57 8.18 -12.18
CA GLY A 375 16.96 7.97 -13.48
C GLY A 375 17.83 8.36 -14.67
N LYS A 376 18.91 9.12 -14.47
CA LYS A 376 19.70 9.73 -15.56
C LYS A 376 20.41 8.72 -16.47
N SER A 377 20.58 7.49 -16.03
CA SER A 377 21.22 6.42 -16.79
C SER A 377 20.52 5.09 -16.56
N SER A 378 20.59 4.20 -17.57
CA SER A 378 20.06 2.83 -17.43
C SER A 378 20.71 2.04 -16.33
N GLN A 379 21.98 2.30 -16.00
CA GLN A 379 22.63 1.67 -14.87
C GLN A 379 23.16 2.77 -13.96
N THR A 380 22.77 2.70 -12.69
CA THR A 380 23.23 3.62 -11.66
C THR A 380 24.63 3.21 -11.17
N THR A 381 25.43 4.19 -10.74
CA THR A 381 26.77 3.92 -10.18
C THR A 381 26.70 3.06 -8.91
N ASN A 382 25.72 3.34 -8.06
CA ASN A 382 25.39 2.53 -6.88
C ASN A 382 24.05 1.83 -7.11
N PRO A 383 23.84 0.62 -6.58
CA PRO A 383 22.52 -0.03 -6.60
C PRO A 383 21.41 0.88 -6.04
N LEU A 384 20.20 0.70 -6.53
CA LEU A 384 19.02 1.32 -5.94
C LEU A 384 18.79 0.80 -4.51
N LEU A 385 18.12 1.58 -3.68
CA LEU A 385 17.87 1.27 -2.28
C LEU A 385 17.26 -0.12 -2.12
N TRP A 386 16.15 -0.40 -2.84
CA TRP A 386 15.48 -1.70 -2.75
C TRP A 386 16.37 -2.86 -3.25
N GLN A 387 17.27 -2.63 -4.22
CA GLN A 387 18.18 -3.67 -4.70
C GLN A 387 19.09 -4.15 -3.58
N THR A 388 19.44 -3.28 -2.62
CA THR A 388 20.27 -3.64 -1.46
C THR A 388 19.52 -4.35 -0.34
N PHE A 389 18.19 -4.51 -0.42
CA PHE A 389 17.42 -5.32 0.53
C PHE A 389 17.87 -6.79 0.50
N ALA A 390 17.59 -7.52 1.58
CA ALA A 390 17.97 -8.92 1.69
C ALA A 390 17.13 -9.75 0.72
N HIS A 391 17.78 -10.52 -0.16
CA HIS A 391 17.11 -11.50 -0.99
C HIS A 391 16.40 -12.57 -0.13
N ARG A 392 15.37 -13.26 -0.65
CA ARG A 392 14.63 -14.30 0.10
C ARG A 392 15.54 -15.35 0.72
N THR A 393 16.63 -15.75 0.04
CA THR A 393 17.62 -16.70 0.57
C THR A 393 18.63 -16.08 1.52
N GLU A 394 18.79 -14.75 1.53
CA GLU A 394 19.53 -14.06 2.60
C GLU A 394 18.68 -13.95 3.86
N LEU A 395 17.37 -13.73 3.70
CA LEU A 395 16.40 -13.72 4.78
C LEU A 395 16.26 -15.10 5.43
N PHE A 396 16.18 -16.16 4.61
CA PHE A 396 16.14 -17.54 5.07
C PHE A 396 17.23 -18.37 4.36
N PRO A 397 18.50 -18.24 4.80
CA PRO A 397 19.59 -19.00 4.24
C PRO A 397 19.45 -20.49 4.57
N ALA A 398 20.07 -21.33 3.76
CA ALA A 398 20.21 -22.74 4.07
C ALA A 398 21.03 -22.91 5.36
N ALA A 399 20.34 -23.10 6.47
CA ALA A 399 20.94 -23.39 7.76
C ALA A 399 20.92 -24.91 8.00
N GLY A 400 21.91 -25.41 8.75
CA GLY A 400 21.85 -26.76 9.30
C GLY A 400 20.64 -26.94 10.24
N LYS A 401 20.62 -28.02 11.02
CA LYS A 401 19.50 -28.35 11.94
C LYS A 401 19.25 -27.25 12.99
N SER A 402 18.53 -26.18 12.63
CA SER A 402 18.12 -25.08 13.52
C SER A 402 16.60 -25.15 13.75
N PRO A 403 16.11 -24.88 14.97
CA PRO A 403 14.69 -25.02 15.30
C PRO A 403 13.77 -23.98 14.66
N VAL A 404 14.28 -22.86 14.11
CA VAL A 404 13.57 -21.94 13.18
C VAL A 404 14.59 -21.19 12.37
N GLY A 405 14.40 -21.16 11.05
CA GLY A 405 15.29 -20.42 10.16
C GLY A 405 15.13 -18.91 10.33
N GLY A 406 16.19 -18.22 9.94
CA GLY A 406 16.33 -16.77 9.97
C GLY A 406 17.76 -16.42 9.54
N PRO A 407 18.05 -15.15 9.24
CA PRO A 407 19.36 -14.78 8.79
C PRO A 407 20.39 -14.89 9.92
N THR A 408 21.55 -15.46 9.63
CA THR A 408 22.63 -15.66 10.62
C THR A 408 23.70 -14.58 10.60
N ARG A 409 23.67 -13.71 9.59
CA ARG A 409 24.67 -12.67 9.35
C ARG A 409 24.09 -11.27 9.68
N PRO A 410 24.93 -10.27 9.99
CA PRO A 410 24.48 -8.88 10.03
C PRO A 410 23.89 -8.45 8.68
N PHE A 411 22.85 -7.61 8.67
CA PHE A 411 22.22 -7.15 7.42
C PHE A 411 23.21 -6.46 6.47
N GLY A 412 24.11 -5.62 7.02
CA GLY A 412 25.17 -4.92 6.28
C GLY A 412 26.32 -5.80 5.78
N SER A 413 26.06 -7.09 5.51
CA SER A 413 27.02 -8.04 4.98
C SER A 413 26.95 -8.12 3.44
N ASN A 414 28.04 -8.59 2.82
CA ASN A 414 28.02 -8.96 1.39
C ASN A 414 26.93 -10.01 1.12
N PRO A 415 26.21 -9.92 -0.02
CA PRO A 415 25.20 -10.89 -0.40
C PRO A 415 25.74 -12.32 -0.39
N GLN A 416 24.88 -13.27 -0.05
CA GLN A 416 25.18 -14.70 -0.12
C GLN A 416 23.88 -15.45 -0.39
N TYR A 417 23.92 -16.30 -1.41
CA TYR A 417 22.78 -17.07 -1.86
C TYR A 417 23.06 -18.53 -1.59
N SER A 418 22.32 -19.11 -0.64
CA SER A 418 22.43 -20.52 -0.28
C SER A 418 21.08 -21.20 -0.31
N TYR A 419 21.11 -22.48 -0.64
CA TYR A 419 19.93 -23.32 -0.84
C TYR A 419 20.14 -24.65 -0.10
N THR A 420 19.08 -25.34 0.31
CA THR A 420 19.26 -26.57 1.10
C THR A 420 19.97 -27.67 0.32
N GLN A 421 19.82 -27.71 -1.02
CA GLN A 421 20.60 -28.59 -1.90
C GLN A 421 21.99 -28.03 -2.28
N PHE A 422 22.18 -26.71 -2.13
CA PHE A 422 23.41 -25.99 -2.46
C PHE A 422 23.80 -25.05 -1.32
N PRO A 423 24.23 -25.57 -0.15
CA PRO A 423 24.41 -24.77 1.06
C PRO A 423 25.53 -23.72 0.93
N ASN A 424 26.45 -23.91 -0.03
CA ASN A 424 27.51 -22.96 -0.37
C ASN A 424 27.20 -22.11 -1.61
N GLY A 425 25.95 -22.14 -2.09
CA GLY A 425 25.55 -21.59 -3.38
C GLY A 425 25.75 -22.59 -4.53
N ALA A 426 25.08 -22.36 -5.65
CA ALA A 426 25.31 -23.13 -6.88
C ALA A 426 26.75 -22.93 -7.40
N PRO A 427 27.31 -23.86 -8.18
CA PRO A 427 28.56 -23.64 -8.90
C PRO A 427 28.53 -22.35 -9.74
N LEU A 428 29.58 -21.52 -9.66
CA LEU A 428 29.73 -20.31 -10.47
C LEU A 428 30.34 -20.64 -11.83
N ALA A 429 29.80 -20.04 -12.89
CA ALA A 429 30.46 -19.99 -14.19
C ALA A 429 31.79 -19.23 -14.11
N PRO A 430 32.74 -19.45 -15.04
CA PRO A 430 34.00 -18.71 -15.06
C PRO A 430 33.78 -17.19 -15.06
N GLY A 431 34.38 -16.49 -14.10
CA GLY A 431 34.26 -15.05 -13.94
C GLY A 431 32.99 -14.56 -13.24
N ALA A 432 32.06 -15.45 -12.88
CA ALA A 432 30.87 -15.08 -12.12
C ALA A 432 31.16 -14.90 -10.61
N SER A 433 30.31 -14.15 -9.94
CA SER A 433 30.37 -13.79 -8.54
C SER A 433 28.98 -13.67 -7.92
N TYR A 434 28.89 -13.99 -6.63
CA TYR A 434 27.71 -13.75 -5.80
C TYR A 434 27.70 -12.36 -5.14
N ALA A 435 28.67 -11.49 -5.46
CA ALA A 435 28.74 -10.14 -4.91
C ALA A 435 27.67 -9.18 -5.47
N HIS A 436 26.92 -9.59 -6.50
CA HIS A 436 25.82 -8.79 -7.06
C HIS A 436 24.60 -8.86 -6.15
N TYR A 437 23.89 -7.74 -6.02
CA TYR A 437 22.74 -7.64 -5.11
C TYR A 437 21.46 -8.27 -5.64
N ASN A 438 21.29 -8.37 -6.96
CA ASN A 438 20.10 -8.93 -7.59
C ASN A 438 20.32 -10.40 -7.94
N ASN A 439 19.44 -11.28 -7.46
CA ASN A 439 19.57 -12.73 -7.63
C ASN A 439 18.24 -13.29 -8.15
N LEU A 440 18.20 -13.59 -9.44
CA LEU A 440 16.99 -14.02 -10.13
C LEU A 440 16.88 -15.55 -10.05
N ASP A 441 16.35 -16.04 -8.94
CA ASP A 441 16.24 -17.47 -8.65
C ASP A 441 14.85 -18.06 -8.84
N GLU A 442 13.92 -17.27 -9.40
CA GLU A 442 12.59 -17.68 -9.81
C GLU A 442 12.45 -17.48 -11.33
N ALA A 443 12.20 -18.56 -12.08
CA ALA A 443 11.95 -18.55 -13.53
C ALA A 443 10.46 -18.75 -13.85
N THR A 444 9.63 -18.80 -12.81
CA THR A 444 8.20 -18.98 -12.88
C THR A 444 7.50 -17.93 -12.04
N GLN A 445 6.31 -17.55 -12.46
CA GLN A 445 5.41 -16.75 -11.66
C GLN A 445 4.81 -17.65 -10.57
N ILE A 446 5.46 -17.71 -9.40
CA ILE A 446 5.04 -18.52 -8.23
C ILE A 446 4.73 -19.99 -8.61
N GLY A 447 5.40 -20.56 -9.62
CA GLY A 447 5.15 -21.92 -10.11
C GLY A 447 3.89 -22.13 -10.96
N GLN A 448 3.15 -21.07 -11.32
CA GLN A 448 1.92 -21.15 -12.11
C GLN A 448 2.16 -21.04 -13.62
N ASN A 449 3.12 -20.23 -14.05
CA ASN A 449 3.44 -20.05 -15.47
C ASN A 449 4.88 -19.53 -15.65
N SER A 450 5.39 -19.63 -16.88
CA SER A 450 6.61 -18.96 -17.33
C SER A 450 6.26 -17.95 -18.43
N ILE A 451 6.82 -16.73 -18.36
CA ILE A 451 6.47 -15.60 -19.23
C ILE A 451 7.65 -15.28 -20.15
N PHE A 452 7.37 -14.99 -21.42
CA PHE A 452 8.37 -14.78 -22.45
C PHE A 452 8.04 -13.56 -23.32
N PHE A 453 9.07 -12.77 -23.61
CA PHE A 453 9.05 -11.81 -24.72
C PHE A 453 9.62 -12.45 -25.98
N PRO A 454 8.86 -12.45 -27.09
CA PRO A 454 9.41 -12.73 -28.40
C PRO A 454 10.68 -11.91 -28.69
N VAL A 455 11.76 -12.57 -29.10
CA VAL A 455 12.96 -11.88 -29.62
C VAL A 455 12.66 -11.27 -30.99
N ASN A 456 11.77 -11.90 -31.77
CA ASN A 456 11.24 -11.40 -33.04
C ASN A 456 9.74 -11.10 -32.92
N PRO A 457 9.37 -10.00 -32.23
CA PRO A 457 7.96 -9.68 -31.96
C PRO A 457 7.16 -9.47 -33.26
N PRO A 458 5.86 -9.81 -33.26
CA PRO A 458 5.08 -10.31 -32.12
C PRO A 458 5.05 -11.84 -32.00
N ASN A 459 5.88 -12.57 -32.74
CA ASN A 459 5.72 -14.01 -32.90
C ASN A 459 6.60 -14.79 -31.92
N ALA A 460 5.98 -15.68 -31.14
CA ALA A 460 6.72 -16.64 -30.31
C ALA A 460 7.71 -17.45 -31.16
N ALA A 461 8.91 -17.69 -30.63
CA ALA A 461 9.96 -18.40 -31.30
C ALA A 461 9.56 -19.82 -31.68
N LYS A 462 10.07 -20.28 -32.83
CA LYS A 462 9.88 -21.63 -33.36
C LYS A 462 11.20 -22.28 -33.76
N LYS A 463 11.25 -23.60 -33.68
CA LYS A 463 12.28 -24.46 -34.26
C LYS A 463 11.62 -25.40 -35.27
N GLY A 464 11.71 -25.06 -36.56
CA GLY A 464 10.86 -25.71 -37.56
C GLY A 464 9.39 -25.30 -37.35
N ASN A 465 8.50 -26.28 -37.23
CA ASN A 465 7.08 -26.04 -36.98
C ASN A 465 6.70 -25.97 -35.49
N ASP A 466 7.59 -26.41 -34.60
CA ASP A 466 7.35 -26.47 -33.17
C ASP A 466 7.70 -25.15 -32.50
N TYR A 467 6.94 -24.76 -31.47
CA TYR A 467 7.31 -23.65 -30.60
C TYR A 467 8.57 -23.99 -29.81
N ALA A 468 9.41 -22.98 -29.59
CA ALA A 468 10.62 -23.08 -28.81
C ALA A 468 10.74 -21.89 -27.84
N PRO A 469 9.90 -21.80 -26.79
CA PRO A 469 9.87 -20.64 -25.90
C PRO A 469 11.22 -20.32 -25.24
N SER A 470 12.06 -21.33 -24.99
CA SER A 470 13.41 -21.14 -24.47
C SER A 470 14.37 -20.37 -25.41
N ASN A 471 13.98 -20.12 -26.67
CA ASN A 471 14.71 -19.24 -27.59
C ASN A 471 14.24 -17.77 -27.52
N ASP A 472 13.16 -17.49 -26.78
CA ASP A 472 12.68 -16.16 -26.48
C ASP A 472 13.19 -15.66 -25.13
N SER A 473 13.02 -14.37 -24.86
CA SER A 473 13.51 -13.75 -23.62
C SER A 473 12.57 -14.04 -22.46
N GLN A 474 12.98 -14.94 -21.56
CA GLN A 474 12.20 -15.26 -20.36
C GLN A 474 12.24 -14.13 -19.32
N ILE A 475 11.10 -13.87 -18.67
CA ILE A 475 11.03 -13.02 -17.49
C ILE A 475 11.44 -13.84 -16.26
N LEU A 476 12.39 -13.30 -15.50
CA LEU A 476 12.85 -13.87 -14.24
C LEU A 476 12.51 -12.96 -13.07
N PHE A 477 12.39 -13.53 -11.87
CA PHE A 477 11.96 -12.81 -10.69
C PHE A 477 12.92 -12.96 -9.52
N GLU A 478 12.82 -12.01 -8.60
CA GLU A 478 13.41 -12.08 -7.28
C GLU A 478 12.45 -11.47 -6.25
N ALA A 479 12.57 -11.91 -5.00
CA ALA A 479 11.86 -11.33 -3.87
C ALA A 479 12.83 -10.90 -2.77
N LYS A 480 12.58 -9.74 -2.18
CA LYS A 480 13.47 -9.07 -1.23
C LYS A 480 12.70 -8.49 -0.05
N ALA A 481 13.35 -8.45 1.10
CA ALA A 481 12.81 -7.91 2.34
C ALA A 481 13.75 -6.87 2.95
N ASN A 482 13.17 -5.78 3.46
CA ASN A 482 13.91 -4.68 4.06
C ASN A 482 14.52 -5.06 5.43
N PRO A 483 15.37 -4.18 6.03
CA PRO A 483 15.98 -4.45 7.33
C PRO A 483 15.00 -4.76 8.46
N VAL A 484 13.79 -4.18 8.41
CA VAL A 484 12.75 -4.37 9.42
C VAL A 484 12.29 -5.84 9.47
N ILE A 485 11.98 -6.43 8.30
CA ILE A 485 11.61 -7.85 8.22
C ILE A 485 12.81 -8.74 8.53
N TYR A 486 14.01 -8.35 8.10
CA TYR A 486 15.23 -9.11 8.38
C TYR A 486 15.50 -9.28 9.88
N GLU A 487 15.44 -8.18 10.65
CA GLU A 487 15.64 -8.25 12.10
C GLU A 487 14.47 -8.94 12.82
N TYR A 488 13.24 -8.84 12.30
CA TYR A 488 12.11 -9.65 12.79
C TYR A 488 12.38 -11.15 12.60
N ALA A 489 12.75 -11.58 11.39
CA ALA A 489 13.05 -12.98 11.08
C ALA A 489 14.23 -13.51 11.91
N LYS A 490 15.26 -12.69 12.11
CA LYS A 490 16.43 -13.02 12.96
C LYS A 490 16.06 -13.22 14.43
N GLY A 491 15.04 -12.52 14.90
CA GLY A 491 14.55 -12.60 16.29
C GLY A 491 13.71 -13.84 16.59
N LEU A 492 13.27 -14.59 15.57
CA LEU A 492 12.42 -15.77 15.75
C LEU A 492 13.18 -16.92 16.43
N LYS A 493 12.61 -17.43 17.53
CA LYS A 493 13.15 -18.58 18.29
C LYS A 493 12.35 -19.87 18.08
N SER A 494 11.05 -19.74 17.81
CA SER A 494 10.12 -20.78 17.35
C SER A 494 9.31 -20.20 16.17
N TYR A 495 8.81 -21.03 15.24
CA TYR A 495 7.82 -20.56 14.28
C TYR A 495 6.55 -20.19 15.07
N PRO A 496 6.08 -18.94 15.04
CA PRO A 496 4.94 -18.53 15.84
C PRO A 496 3.63 -19.09 15.26
N ASP A 497 2.57 -19.12 16.06
CA ASP A 497 1.25 -19.57 15.58
C ASP A 497 0.79 -18.80 14.34
N HIS A 498 1.17 -17.53 14.23
CA HIS A 498 1.01 -16.69 13.07
C HIS A 498 2.09 -15.61 13.02
N ILE A 499 2.50 -15.25 11.81
CA ILE A 499 3.43 -14.15 11.57
C ILE A 499 2.67 -12.83 11.59
N VAL A 500 3.19 -11.87 12.35
CA VAL A 500 2.77 -10.47 12.31
C VAL A 500 4.01 -9.63 12.07
N LEU A 501 4.13 -9.13 10.85
CA LEU A 501 5.24 -8.24 10.50
C LEU A 501 5.13 -6.93 11.29
N PRO A 502 6.25 -6.35 11.74
CA PRO A 502 6.24 -5.04 12.39
C PRO A 502 5.96 -3.91 11.39
N ASP A 503 5.55 -2.74 11.89
CA ASP A 503 5.36 -1.55 11.05
C ASP A 503 6.68 -1.11 10.40
N GLY A 504 6.61 -0.56 9.20
CA GLY A 504 7.76 -0.27 8.35
C GLY A 504 8.31 -1.51 7.62
N ALA A 505 7.68 -2.68 7.76
CA ALA A 505 8.01 -3.85 6.95
C ALA A 505 7.73 -3.58 5.47
N VAL A 506 8.73 -3.82 4.61
CA VAL A 506 8.62 -3.68 3.16
C VAL A 506 9.16 -4.93 2.48
N GLU A 507 8.33 -5.51 1.61
CA GLU A 507 8.72 -6.54 0.67
C GLU A 507 8.65 -6.01 -0.76
N VAL A 508 9.57 -6.50 -1.59
CA VAL A 508 9.62 -6.15 -3.00
C VAL A 508 9.72 -7.42 -3.82
N LYS A 509 8.90 -7.54 -4.86
CA LYS A 509 9.06 -8.54 -5.92
C LYS A 509 9.34 -7.82 -7.23
N ALA A 510 10.43 -8.18 -7.89
CA ALA A 510 10.84 -7.55 -9.14
C ALA A 510 10.80 -8.57 -10.29
N ALA A 511 10.43 -8.10 -11.48
CA ALA A 511 10.47 -8.87 -12.71
C ALA A 511 11.48 -8.25 -13.68
N TRP A 512 12.25 -9.11 -14.34
CA TRP A 512 13.41 -8.71 -15.12
C TRP A 512 13.42 -9.41 -16.48
N ARG A 513 13.78 -8.66 -17.53
CA ARG A 513 13.99 -9.14 -18.90
C ARG A 513 15.46 -9.09 -19.26
N LYS A 514 15.98 -10.10 -19.96
CA LYS A 514 17.39 -10.12 -20.39
C LYS A 514 17.70 -8.94 -21.32
N LEU A 515 18.73 -8.15 -20.99
CA LEU A 515 19.03 -6.91 -21.71
C LEU A 515 19.51 -7.15 -23.15
N ALA A 516 20.22 -8.26 -23.37
CA ALA A 516 20.74 -8.62 -24.69
C ALA A 516 19.61 -8.80 -25.72
N ASP A 517 18.42 -9.21 -25.27
CA ASP A 517 17.24 -9.50 -26.09
C ASP A 517 16.35 -8.26 -26.30
N ILE A 518 16.77 -7.10 -25.80
CA ILE A 518 16.14 -5.80 -26.06
C ILE A 518 16.94 -5.11 -27.19
N PRO A 519 16.27 -4.60 -28.24
CA PRO A 519 16.94 -3.84 -29.29
C PRO A 519 17.80 -2.71 -28.72
N GLN A 520 19.03 -2.55 -29.22
CA GLN A 520 20.00 -1.61 -28.66
C GLN A 520 19.45 -0.18 -28.53
N ALA A 521 18.67 0.28 -29.51
CA ALA A 521 18.04 1.59 -29.52
C ALA A 521 16.99 1.81 -28.41
N GLN A 522 16.48 0.74 -27.79
CA GLN A 522 15.46 0.78 -26.74
C GLN A 522 16.04 0.59 -25.34
N ARG A 523 17.28 0.09 -25.21
CA ARG A 523 17.89 -0.26 -23.91
C ARG A 523 17.97 0.92 -22.94
N SER A 524 18.14 2.14 -23.45
CA SER A 524 18.24 3.36 -22.63
C SER A 524 16.94 3.74 -21.91
N ARG A 525 15.83 3.06 -22.20
CA ARG A 525 14.51 3.30 -21.57
C ARG A 525 14.37 2.57 -20.23
N TYR A 526 15.19 1.55 -19.98
CA TYR A 526 15.08 0.67 -18.83
C TYR A 526 16.13 0.97 -17.77
N HIS A 527 15.77 0.83 -16.49
CA HIS A 527 16.75 0.56 -15.44
C HIS A 527 17.32 -0.85 -15.62
N THR A 528 18.61 -1.02 -15.40
CA THR A 528 19.37 -2.24 -15.66
C THR A 528 20.33 -2.54 -14.52
N ALA A 529 20.60 -3.83 -14.32
CA ALA A 529 21.54 -4.29 -13.33
C ALA A 529 22.30 -5.53 -13.84
N THR A 530 23.51 -5.72 -13.33
CA THR A 530 24.16 -7.04 -13.38
C THR A 530 23.55 -7.91 -12.29
N VAL A 531 23.00 -9.05 -12.69
CA VAL A 531 22.23 -9.95 -11.83
C VAL A 531 22.84 -11.34 -11.83
N VAL A 532 22.55 -12.13 -10.79
CA VAL A 532 22.82 -13.57 -10.76
C VAL A 532 21.64 -14.30 -11.42
N THR A 533 21.93 -15.16 -12.41
CA THR A 533 20.96 -16.06 -13.06
C THR A 533 21.45 -17.50 -13.03
N TYR A 534 20.56 -18.47 -13.19
CA TYR A 534 20.91 -19.89 -13.12
C TYR A 534 20.61 -20.61 -14.43
N HIS A 535 21.57 -21.36 -14.95
CA HIS A 535 21.45 -22.12 -16.21
C HIS A 535 21.66 -23.62 -15.96
N GLY A 536 21.28 -24.45 -16.93
CA GLY A 536 21.34 -25.91 -16.82
C GLY A 536 20.07 -26.50 -16.22
N ASP A 537 20.20 -27.61 -15.50
CA ASP A 537 19.08 -28.27 -14.82
C ASP A 537 18.94 -27.76 -13.38
N ASP A 538 17.72 -27.70 -12.86
CA ASP A 538 17.43 -27.34 -11.46
C ASP A 538 18.21 -28.19 -10.42
N SER A 539 18.59 -29.43 -10.78
CA SER A 539 19.39 -30.34 -9.96
C SER A 539 20.91 -30.15 -10.09
N LYS A 540 21.36 -29.45 -11.13
CA LYS A 540 22.76 -29.12 -11.41
C LYS A 540 22.87 -27.68 -11.96
N PRO A 541 22.37 -26.67 -11.23
CA PRO A 541 22.36 -25.30 -11.70
C PRO A 541 23.78 -24.75 -11.75
N VAL A 542 24.05 -23.87 -12.69
CA VAL A 542 25.28 -23.07 -12.75
C VAL A 542 24.89 -21.59 -12.72
N ALA A 543 25.47 -20.83 -11.81
CA ALA A 543 25.23 -19.42 -11.64
C ALA A 543 26.09 -18.58 -12.59
N TYR A 544 25.45 -17.64 -13.29
CA TYR A 544 26.07 -16.69 -14.22
C TYR A 544 25.79 -15.26 -13.77
N ASN A 545 26.61 -14.32 -14.23
CA ASN A 545 26.28 -12.90 -14.12
C ASN A 545 25.93 -12.34 -15.50
N GLU A 546 24.74 -11.75 -15.61
CA GLU A 546 24.19 -11.23 -16.87
C GLU A 546 23.56 -9.86 -16.64
N ALA A 547 23.40 -9.06 -17.71
CA ALA A 547 22.71 -7.79 -17.64
C ALA A 547 21.21 -7.97 -17.91
N TYR A 548 20.36 -7.48 -17.02
CA TYR A 548 18.91 -7.54 -17.12
C TYR A 548 18.30 -6.15 -16.93
N ALA A 549 17.13 -5.94 -17.55
CA ALA A 549 16.31 -4.74 -17.50
C ALA A 549 15.09 -4.95 -16.59
N LEU A 550 14.84 -4.01 -15.67
CA LEU A 550 13.70 -4.04 -14.77
C LEU A 550 12.42 -3.76 -15.57
N VAL A 551 11.45 -4.67 -15.53
CA VAL A 551 10.18 -4.52 -16.26
C VAL A 551 8.95 -4.40 -15.36
N ALA A 552 9.06 -4.79 -14.09
CA ALA A 552 8.05 -4.50 -13.08
C ALA A 552 8.60 -4.54 -11.66
N LEU A 553 7.93 -3.81 -10.76
CA LEU A 553 8.25 -3.73 -9.34
C LEU A 553 6.95 -3.76 -8.52
N HIS A 554 6.77 -4.81 -7.72
CA HIS A 554 5.73 -4.91 -6.73
C HIS A 554 6.27 -4.50 -5.37
N ILE A 555 5.58 -3.60 -4.66
CA ILE A 555 5.95 -3.05 -3.36
C ILE A 555 4.83 -3.38 -2.38
N ILE A 556 5.17 -4.07 -1.30
CA ILE A 556 4.25 -4.42 -0.23
C ILE A 556 4.72 -3.73 1.04
N HIS A 557 3.90 -2.86 1.60
CA HIS A 557 4.32 -1.96 2.67
C HIS A 557 3.35 -2.01 3.84
N LYS A 558 3.83 -2.41 5.02
CA LYS A 558 3.09 -2.30 6.27
C LYS A 558 3.33 -0.96 6.95
N THR A 559 2.26 -0.22 7.23
CA THR A 559 2.31 0.99 8.06
C THR A 559 1.38 0.86 9.27
N PRO A 560 1.57 1.69 10.33
CA PRO A 560 0.73 1.61 11.51
C PRO A 560 -0.78 1.70 11.23
N ASN A 561 -1.21 2.60 10.34
CA ASN A 561 -2.63 2.74 10.01
C ASN A 561 -3.16 1.70 9.00
N TYR A 562 -2.27 0.97 8.31
CA TYR A 562 -2.60 -0.02 7.28
C TYR A 562 -2.06 -1.42 7.61
N PRO A 563 -2.64 -2.10 8.62
CA PRO A 563 -2.16 -3.38 9.13
C PRO A 563 -2.37 -4.58 8.19
N THR A 564 -3.25 -4.45 7.18
CA THR A 564 -3.38 -5.41 6.07
C THR A 564 -2.38 -5.21 4.94
N LEU A 565 -1.43 -4.29 5.12
CA LEU A 565 -0.40 -3.90 4.15
C LEU A 565 -1.01 -3.16 2.94
N ILE A 566 -0.20 -2.27 2.36
CA ILE A 566 -0.49 -1.55 1.12
C ILE A 566 0.28 -2.25 0.01
N PHE A 567 -0.43 -2.69 -1.03
CA PHE A 567 0.12 -3.38 -2.18
C PHE A 567 0.13 -2.43 -3.37
N ALA A 568 1.30 -2.10 -3.89
CA ALA A 568 1.45 -1.29 -5.09
C ALA A 568 2.24 -2.06 -6.14
N THR A 569 1.93 -1.87 -7.42
CA THR A 569 2.69 -2.52 -8.48
C THR A 569 2.92 -1.60 -9.67
N PHE A 570 4.16 -1.56 -10.13
CA PHE A 570 4.63 -0.70 -11.21
C PHE A 570 5.05 -1.57 -12.39
N GLU A 571 4.73 -1.13 -13.61
CA GLU A 571 5.15 -1.78 -14.85
C GLU A 571 5.90 -0.80 -15.75
N HIS A 572 6.79 -1.34 -16.57
CA HIS A 572 7.36 -0.61 -17.69
C HIS A 572 6.31 -0.44 -18.81
N GLU A 573 6.26 0.71 -19.47
CA GLU A 573 5.26 1.02 -20.50
C GLU A 573 5.35 0.09 -21.72
N ASP A 574 6.55 -0.43 -21.97
CA ASP A 574 6.83 -1.38 -23.06
C ASP A 574 6.45 -2.85 -22.74
N ALA A 575 5.53 -3.08 -21.80
CA ALA A 575 5.09 -4.44 -21.43
C ALA A 575 4.30 -5.13 -22.57
N LEU A 576 3.25 -4.48 -23.06
CA LEU A 576 2.38 -5.01 -24.13
C LEU A 576 2.62 -4.40 -25.51
N LYS A 577 3.24 -3.22 -25.55
CA LYS A 577 3.47 -2.48 -26.78
C LYS A 577 4.91 -2.04 -26.88
N LEU A 578 5.46 -1.99 -28.08
CA LEU A 578 6.75 -1.39 -28.37
C LEU A 578 6.62 0.14 -28.49
N PRO A 579 7.73 0.89 -28.54
CA PRO A 579 7.69 2.35 -28.67
C PRO A 579 6.98 2.86 -29.94
N ASP A 580 6.95 2.07 -31.00
CA ASP A 580 6.20 2.34 -32.24
C ASP A 580 4.71 1.92 -32.15
N ASN A 581 4.25 1.54 -30.96
CA ASN A 581 2.90 1.09 -30.62
C ASN A 581 2.52 -0.28 -31.22
N SER A 582 3.46 -1.01 -31.84
CA SER A 582 3.24 -2.41 -32.25
C SER A 582 3.15 -3.33 -31.03
N PRO A 583 2.49 -4.51 -31.11
CA PRO A 583 2.45 -5.44 -30.00
C PRO A 583 3.82 -6.05 -29.71
N THR A 584 4.14 -6.24 -28.43
CA THR A 584 5.35 -6.98 -28.00
C THR A 584 5.25 -8.47 -28.28
N GLY A 585 4.03 -8.99 -28.43
CA GLY A 585 3.76 -10.42 -28.52
C GLY A 585 4.02 -11.17 -27.22
N LEU A 586 4.09 -10.47 -26.08
CA LEU A 586 4.25 -11.07 -24.74
C LEU A 586 3.28 -12.25 -24.55
N TYR A 587 3.82 -13.40 -24.16
CA TYR A 587 3.05 -14.61 -23.96
C TYR A 587 3.54 -15.39 -22.74
N TYR A 588 2.75 -16.33 -22.27
CA TYR A 588 3.14 -17.26 -21.21
C TYR A 588 2.82 -18.70 -21.57
N ILE A 589 3.50 -19.62 -20.88
CA ILE A 589 3.21 -21.05 -20.85
C ILE A 589 2.67 -21.37 -19.45
N ALA A 590 1.42 -21.81 -19.39
CA ALA A 590 0.76 -22.22 -18.15
C ALA A 590 1.29 -23.59 -17.68
N ASN A 591 1.46 -23.75 -16.37
CA ASN A 591 1.80 -25.02 -15.73
C ASN A 591 0.56 -25.89 -15.43
N TYR A 592 -0.48 -25.74 -16.26
CA TYR A 592 -1.75 -26.44 -16.20
C TYR A 592 -2.34 -26.42 -17.60
N ASP A 593 -3.14 -27.42 -17.96
CA ASP A 593 -3.84 -27.45 -19.24
C ASP A 593 -5.37 -27.43 -19.10
N LYS A 594 -5.87 -27.39 -17.85
CA LYS A 594 -7.29 -27.20 -17.54
C LYS A 594 -7.52 -26.23 -16.39
N ILE A 595 -8.67 -25.56 -16.42
CA ILE A 595 -9.16 -24.69 -15.34
C ILE A 595 -10.50 -25.21 -14.82
N ALA A 596 -10.61 -25.26 -13.50
CA ALA A 596 -11.84 -25.59 -12.79
C ALA A 596 -12.19 -24.52 -11.75
N TYR A 597 -13.45 -24.53 -11.32
CA TYR A 597 -13.97 -23.68 -10.24
C TYR A 597 -14.70 -24.50 -9.21
N ALA A 598 -14.38 -24.30 -7.94
CA ALA A 598 -15.11 -24.88 -6.82
C ALA A 598 -15.97 -23.79 -6.16
N SER A 599 -17.29 -23.91 -6.27
CA SER A 599 -18.29 -23.24 -5.43
C SER A 599 -19.48 -24.21 -5.35
N PRO A 600 -20.38 -24.13 -4.34
CA PRO A 600 -21.38 -25.19 -4.13
C PRO A 600 -22.12 -25.55 -5.43
N PRO A 601 -22.44 -26.83 -5.61
CA PRO A 601 -22.38 -27.49 -6.91
C PRO A 601 -23.61 -27.15 -7.72
N ASN A 602 -23.44 -26.47 -8.86
CA ASN A 602 -24.19 -26.62 -10.12
C ASN A 602 -24.32 -25.30 -10.89
N ASP A 603 -23.24 -24.86 -11.55
CA ASP A 603 -23.41 -24.04 -12.75
C ASP A 603 -22.62 -24.65 -13.91
N ALA A 604 -23.34 -25.08 -14.94
CA ALA A 604 -22.76 -25.53 -16.20
C ALA A 604 -21.91 -24.42 -16.84
N SER A 605 -22.28 -23.16 -16.59
CA SER A 605 -21.60 -21.97 -17.09
C SER A 605 -20.31 -21.63 -16.34
N PRO A 606 -19.30 -21.06 -17.02
CA PRO A 606 -18.15 -20.48 -16.35
C PRO A 606 -18.53 -19.26 -15.48
N PRO A 607 -17.81 -18.99 -14.38
CA PRO A 607 -18.07 -17.81 -13.56
C PRO A 607 -17.71 -16.51 -14.30
N VAL A 608 -18.29 -15.41 -13.86
CA VAL A 608 -18.03 -14.06 -14.37
C VAL A 608 -17.23 -13.26 -13.33
N ALA A 609 -16.27 -12.46 -13.77
CA ALA A 609 -15.64 -11.42 -12.96
C ALA A 609 -16.22 -10.06 -13.35
N THR A 610 -16.55 -9.22 -12.37
CA THR A 610 -17.10 -7.87 -12.60
C THR A 610 -16.20 -6.84 -11.93
N PHE A 611 -15.82 -5.76 -12.63
CA PHE A 611 -14.90 -4.76 -12.07
C PHE A 611 -15.20 -3.36 -12.59
N SER A 612 -14.71 -2.35 -11.87
CA SER A 612 -14.80 -0.94 -12.26
C SER A 612 -13.43 -0.43 -12.67
N ASP A 613 -13.38 0.37 -13.73
CA ASP A 613 -12.21 1.21 -14.06
C ASP A 613 -12.36 2.66 -13.52
N GLY A 614 -13.41 2.90 -12.72
CA GLY A 614 -13.79 4.21 -12.22
C GLY A 614 -14.59 5.07 -13.20
N ARG A 615 -14.79 4.63 -14.46
CA ARG A 615 -15.65 5.26 -15.47
C ARG A 615 -16.87 4.40 -15.82
N GLY A 616 -16.73 3.08 -15.71
CA GLY A 616 -17.80 2.12 -15.99
C GLY A 616 -17.53 0.76 -15.34
N ILE A 617 -18.54 -0.09 -15.39
CA ILE A 617 -18.47 -1.47 -14.91
C ILE A 617 -18.29 -2.40 -16.11
N HIS A 618 -17.34 -3.32 -15.99
CA HIS A 618 -16.97 -4.32 -16.99
C HIS A 618 -17.23 -5.73 -16.44
N SER A 619 -17.58 -6.66 -17.32
CA SER A 619 -17.76 -8.07 -16.97
C SER A 619 -17.03 -8.98 -17.95
N VAL A 620 -16.33 -9.98 -17.43
CA VAL A 620 -15.56 -10.95 -18.23
C VAL A 620 -15.92 -12.37 -17.78
N THR A 621 -16.38 -13.20 -18.72
CA THR A 621 -16.57 -14.63 -18.50
C THR A 621 -15.21 -15.31 -18.38
N LEU A 622 -15.00 -16.04 -17.30
CA LEU A 622 -13.74 -16.73 -17.02
C LEU A 622 -13.68 -18.09 -17.74
N PRO A 623 -12.49 -18.66 -18.03
CA PRO A 623 -12.33 -19.91 -18.78
C PRO A 623 -12.70 -21.11 -17.92
N LYS A 624 -13.35 -22.12 -18.48
CA LYS A 624 -13.63 -23.39 -17.80
C LYS A 624 -13.34 -24.56 -18.73
N GLY A 625 -12.69 -25.59 -18.21
CA GLY A 625 -12.30 -26.77 -18.99
C GLY A 625 -10.90 -26.65 -19.57
N ASP A 626 -10.71 -27.19 -20.78
CA ASP A 626 -9.41 -27.25 -21.45
C ASP A 626 -8.93 -25.84 -21.83
N VAL A 627 -7.68 -25.54 -21.49
CA VAL A 627 -6.98 -24.29 -21.86
C VAL A 627 -6.38 -24.41 -23.26
N ALA A 628 -5.97 -25.62 -23.64
CA ALA A 628 -5.48 -25.90 -24.98
C ALA A 628 -6.63 -25.85 -26.00
N ASP A 629 -6.56 -24.87 -26.90
CA ASP A 629 -7.48 -24.73 -28.02
C ASP A 629 -6.72 -24.19 -29.24
N SER A 630 -6.60 -25.04 -30.25
CA SER A 630 -5.87 -24.75 -31.48
C SER A 630 -6.56 -23.73 -32.40
N LYS A 631 -7.79 -23.32 -32.08
CA LYS A 631 -8.52 -22.28 -32.81
C LYS A 631 -8.10 -20.85 -32.43
N HIS A 632 -7.37 -20.68 -31.33
CA HIS A 632 -6.81 -19.38 -30.96
C HIS A 632 -5.76 -18.92 -31.97
N ASN A 633 -5.46 -17.62 -31.96
CA ASN A 633 -4.36 -17.05 -32.73
C ASN A 633 -3.41 -16.29 -31.80
N PRO A 634 -2.22 -16.84 -31.49
CA PRO A 634 -1.70 -18.14 -31.93
C PRO A 634 -2.46 -19.35 -31.33
N PRO A 635 -2.40 -20.53 -31.97
CA PRO A 635 -2.94 -21.77 -31.41
C PRO A 635 -2.31 -22.14 -30.06
N ILE A 636 -3.13 -22.55 -29.09
CA ILE A 636 -2.68 -22.99 -27.76
C ILE A 636 -2.61 -24.53 -27.74
N TYR A 637 -1.44 -25.09 -27.47
CA TYR A 637 -1.19 -26.55 -27.46
C TYR A 637 -0.86 -27.07 -26.05
N SER A 638 -1.09 -28.37 -25.83
CA SER A 638 -0.59 -29.18 -24.70
C SER A 638 -0.07 -30.52 -25.25
N GLY A 639 1.12 -30.94 -24.83
CA GLY A 639 1.73 -32.22 -25.23
C GLY A 639 2.07 -32.38 -26.71
N SER A 640 2.06 -31.29 -27.48
CA SER A 640 2.31 -31.25 -28.92
C SER A 640 2.92 -29.90 -29.33
N ASN A 641 3.48 -29.82 -30.55
CA ASN A 641 4.01 -28.59 -31.15
C ASN A 641 5.06 -27.85 -30.29
N GLY A 642 5.91 -28.61 -29.60
CA GLY A 642 6.97 -28.08 -28.74
C GLY A 642 6.52 -27.71 -27.31
N ILE A 643 5.26 -27.94 -26.95
CA ILE A 643 4.72 -27.69 -25.60
C ILE A 643 4.63 -29.00 -24.81
N PRO A 644 5.20 -29.08 -23.58
CA PRO A 644 5.12 -30.27 -22.74
C PRO A 644 3.68 -30.68 -22.39
N LYS A 645 3.43 -31.98 -22.22
CA LYS A 645 2.11 -32.53 -21.85
C LYS A 645 1.76 -32.16 -20.41
N GLY A 646 0.66 -31.44 -20.19
CA GLY A 646 0.24 -30.92 -18.88
C GLY A 646 0.59 -29.44 -18.68
N GLN A 647 1.22 -28.82 -19.68
CA GLN A 647 1.39 -27.37 -19.80
C GLN A 647 0.57 -26.88 -21.01
N ALA A 648 0.19 -25.60 -21.03
CA ALA A 648 -0.55 -25.02 -22.14
C ALA A 648 0.05 -23.69 -22.63
N GLY A 649 0.24 -23.54 -23.93
CA GLY A 649 0.69 -22.30 -24.55
C GLY A 649 1.05 -22.41 -26.03
N PRO A 650 1.63 -21.36 -26.64
CA PRO A 650 1.78 -20.01 -26.09
C PRO A 650 0.42 -19.31 -25.90
N ILE A 651 0.20 -18.70 -24.73
CA ILE A 651 -1.00 -17.91 -24.45
C ILE A 651 -0.62 -16.44 -24.43
N THR A 652 -1.27 -15.63 -25.27
CA THR A 652 -1.03 -14.18 -25.32
C THR A 652 -1.42 -13.52 -24.01
N VAL A 653 -0.53 -12.68 -23.46
CA VAL A 653 -0.83 -11.86 -22.28
C VAL A 653 -1.71 -10.69 -22.70
N VAL A 654 -2.82 -10.49 -21.98
CA VAL A 654 -3.74 -9.37 -22.19
C VAL A 654 -3.95 -8.65 -20.85
N GLN A 655 -4.19 -7.35 -20.89
CA GLN A 655 -4.58 -6.57 -19.71
C GLN A 655 -6.08 -6.27 -19.77
N PRO A 656 -6.90 -6.78 -18.83
CA PRO A 656 -8.28 -6.34 -18.65
C PRO A 656 -8.28 -4.87 -18.27
N GLN A 657 -9.40 -4.18 -18.50
CA GLN A 657 -9.58 -2.76 -18.16
C GLN A 657 -9.75 -2.55 -16.65
N THR A 658 -8.79 -3.02 -15.85
CA THR A 658 -8.81 -2.99 -14.38
C THR A 658 -8.02 -1.82 -13.80
N THR A 659 -7.32 -1.03 -14.62
CA THR A 659 -6.63 0.18 -14.15
C THR A 659 -7.67 1.26 -13.83
N HIS A 660 -7.73 1.67 -12.56
CA HIS A 660 -8.69 2.67 -12.10
C HIS A 660 -8.31 4.10 -12.53
N VAL A 661 -9.31 4.96 -12.81
CA VAL A 661 -9.08 6.32 -13.33
C VAL A 661 -8.28 7.21 -12.38
N GLU A 662 -8.45 7.06 -11.07
CA GLU A 662 -7.68 7.77 -10.04
C GLU A 662 -6.18 7.43 -10.11
N VAL A 663 -5.81 6.18 -10.42
CA VAL A 663 -4.41 5.77 -10.60
C VAL A 663 -3.83 6.37 -11.88
N ALA A 664 -4.61 6.37 -12.96
CA ALA A 664 -4.23 7.00 -14.21
C ALA A 664 -3.98 8.52 -14.02
N ALA A 665 -4.84 9.20 -13.26
CA ALA A 665 -4.67 10.62 -12.96
C ALA A 665 -3.35 10.92 -12.21
N VAL A 666 -2.95 10.09 -11.25
CA VAL A 666 -1.65 10.26 -10.56
C VAL A 666 -0.48 9.97 -11.49
N ASN A 667 -0.56 8.94 -12.33
CA ASN A 667 0.48 8.67 -13.34
C ASN A 667 0.65 9.87 -14.29
N ASP A 668 -0.46 10.44 -14.77
CA ASP A 668 -0.45 11.59 -15.66
C ASP A 668 0.17 12.82 -14.97
N GLN A 669 -0.16 13.04 -13.68
CA GLN A 669 0.45 14.10 -12.88
C GLN A 669 1.98 13.91 -12.75
N VAL A 670 2.44 12.73 -12.37
CA VAL A 670 3.88 12.45 -12.21
C VAL A 670 4.61 12.59 -13.55
N LYS A 671 4.01 12.09 -14.63
CA LYS A 671 4.55 12.25 -15.98
C LYS A 671 4.66 13.71 -16.38
N GLN A 672 3.62 14.52 -16.16
CA GLN A 672 3.64 15.97 -16.43
C GLN A 672 4.75 16.68 -15.65
N LEU A 673 4.94 16.34 -14.37
CA LEU A 673 6.01 16.91 -13.54
C LEU A 673 7.40 16.53 -14.06
N MET A 674 7.61 15.28 -14.47
CA MET A 674 8.86 14.84 -15.10
C MET A 674 9.08 15.50 -16.46
N ASP A 675 8.04 15.64 -17.29
CA ASP A 675 8.13 16.28 -18.61
C ASP A 675 8.41 17.78 -18.51
N ALA A 676 7.96 18.45 -17.45
CA ALA A 676 8.24 19.85 -17.18
C ALA A 676 9.67 20.12 -16.65
N SER A 677 10.44 19.09 -16.29
CA SER A 677 11.77 19.22 -15.68
C SER A 677 12.87 18.67 -16.59
N SER A 678 13.87 19.51 -16.88
CA SER A 678 15.02 19.12 -17.70
C SER A 678 15.86 17.99 -17.08
N GLN A 679 15.76 17.78 -15.76
CA GLN A 679 16.43 16.69 -15.05
C GLN A 679 15.96 15.30 -15.49
N PHE A 680 14.78 15.20 -16.11
CA PHE A 680 14.21 13.93 -16.57
C PHE A 680 14.27 13.75 -18.09
N SER A 681 14.96 14.63 -18.83
CA SER A 681 14.97 14.60 -20.31
C SER A 681 15.31 13.21 -20.90
N ASN A 682 16.24 12.50 -20.27
CA ASN A 682 16.66 11.15 -20.64
C ASN A 682 16.42 10.14 -19.51
N SER A 683 15.45 10.39 -18.63
CA SER A 683 15.26 9.56 -17.45
C SER A 683 14.52 8.26 -17.76
N VAL A 684 15.06 7.13 -17.30
CA VAL A 684 14.39 5.82 -17.40
C VAL A 684 13.05 5.80 -16.67
N TRP A 685 12.90 6.61 -15.61
CA TRP A 685 11.69 6.64 -14.79
C TRP A 685 10.45 7.15 -15.53
N LYS A 686 10.62 7.83 -16.67
CA LYS A 686 9.51 8.23 -17.54
C LYS A 686 8.77 7.05 -18.16
N HIS A 687 9.38 5.87 -18.16
CA HIS A 687 8.85 4.66 -18.78
C HIS A 687 8.24 3.68 -17.77
N TYR A 688 8.17 4.05 -16.49
CA TYR A 688 7.51 3.25 -15.45
C TYR A 688 6.24 3.93 -14.99
N ARG A 689 5.19 3.14 -14.73
CA ARG A 689 3.89 3.65 -14.25
C ARG A 689 3.29 2.75 -13.19
N LEU A 690 2.55 3.36 -12.26
CA LEU A 690 1.75 2.62 -11.28
C LEU A 690 0.58 1.95 -12.00
N LYS A 691 0.33 0.68 -11.68
CA LYS A 691 -0.82 -0.06 -12.23
C LYS A 691 -2.03 -0.09 -11.35
N GLY A 692 -1.80 0.03 -10.07
CA GLY A 692 -2.82 0.21 -9.07
C GLY A 692 -2.24 0.00 -7.68
N VAL A 693 -3.09 0.24 -6.71
CA VAL A 693 -2.76 0.15 -5.29
C VAL A 693 -3.93 -0.47 -4.54
N GLN A 694 -3.67 -1.44 -3.68
CA GLN A 694 -4.68 -1.98 -2.75
C GLN A 694 -4.23 -1.64 -1.34
N ALA A 695 -4.96 -0.76 -0.67
CA ALA A 695 -4.68 -0.33 0.70
C ALA A 695 -5.75 -0.81 1.69
N ILE A 696 -7.02 -0.84 1.25
CA ILE A 696 -8.17 -1.28 2.03
C ILE A 696 -8.74 -2.55 1.41
N PRO A 697 -8.83 -3.66 2.15
CA PRO A 697 -9.43 -4.89 1.65
C PRO A 697 -10.95 -4.75 1.52
N SER A 698 -11.54 -5.42 0.54
CA SER A 698 -12.98 -5.44 0.29
C SER A 698 -13.46 -6.80 -0.25
N SER A 699 -14.76 -7.06 -0.16
CA SER A 699 -15.42 -8.16 -0.89
C SER A 699 -16.14 -7.71 -2.16
N THR A 700 -16.16 -6.39 -2.42
CA THR A 700 -16.87 -5.76 -3.53
C THR A 700 -15.94 -5.69 -4.75
N GLU A 701 -16.24 -6.48 -5.78
CA GLU A 701 -15.35 -6.57 -6.96
C GLU A 701 -15.23 -5.27 -7.77
N THR A 702 -16.17 -4.34 -7.60
CA THR A 702 -16.14 -3.02 -8.25
C THR A 702 -15.37 -1.98 -7.46
N ASP A 703 -14.82 -2.32 -6.29
CA ASP A 703 -13.95 -1.41 -5.56
C ASP A 703 -12.63 -1.18 -6.31
N PRO A 704 -11.99 -0.01 -6.13
CA PRO A 704 -10.80 0.35 -6.89
C PRO A 704 -9.69 -0.70 -6.80
N ASP A 705 -9.16 -1.07 -7.97
CA ASP A 705 -8.08 -2.05 -8.12
C ASP A 705 -8.35 -3.41 -7.42
N TYR A 706 -9.61 -3.84 -7.27
CA TYR A 706 -9.94 -5.12 -6.63
C TYR A 706 -9.21 -6.32 -7.28
N TYR A 707 -9.09 -6.31 -8.61
CA TYR A 707 -8.30 -7.29 -9.37
C TYR A 707 -6.92 -6.74 -9.78
N LEU A 708 -6.26 -6.00 -8.88
CA LEU A 708 -4.92 -5.52 -9.13
C LEU A 708 -4.00 -6.67 -9.51
N ALA A 709 -3.51 -6.64 -10.74
CA ALA A 709 -2.55 -7.58 -11.26
C ALA A 709 -1.63 -6.85 -12.24
N ASN A 710 -0.33 -7.04 -12.05
CA ASN A 710 0.67 -6.58 -12.98
C ASN A 710 0.94 -7.70 -13.96
N ILE A 711 0.65 -7.53 -15.24
CA ILE A 711 0.86 -8.55 -16.28
C ILE A 711 2.29 -9.09 -16.39
N MET A 712 3.28 -8.41 -15.81
CA MET A 712 4.67 -8.85 -15.77
C MET A 712 4.99 -9.71 -14.55
N VAL A 713 4.19 -9.62 -13.48
CA VAL A 713 4.35 -10.31 -12.19
C VAL A 713 3.21 -11.30 -11.93
N GLU A 714 2.08 -11.15 -12.65
CA GLU A 714 0.77 -11.77 -12.47
C GLU A 714 0.00 -11.87 -13.81
N SER A 715 0.54 -12.64 -14.77
CA SER A 715 0.18 -12.61 -16.20
C SER A 715 -0.96 -13.55 -16.63
N SER A 716 -1.23 -14.61 -15.87
CA SER A 716 -2.08 -15.72 -16.32
C SER A 716 -3.56 -15.36 -16.39
N GLN A 717 -4.04 -15.22 -17.63
CA GLN A 717 -5.45 -15.03 -17.92
C GLN A 717 -6.22 -16.34 -18.14
N PRO A 718 -7.55 -16.32 -17.98
CA PRO A 718 -8.25 -15.48 -17.01
C PRO A 718 -8.26 -16.05 -15.58
N GLY A 719 -7.44 -17.07 -15.28
CA GLY A 719 -7.44 -17.74 -13.97
C GLY A 719 -6.87 -16.91 -12.80
N ILE A 720 -5.73 -16.23 -13.01
CA ILE A 720 -5.00 -15.55 -11.92
C ILE A 720 -5.07 -14.02 -12.02
N GLN A 721 -5.14 -13.45 -13.22
CA GLN A 721 -5.25 -11.99 -13.34
C GLN A 721 -6.58 -11.44 -12.77
N LEU A 722 -7.65 -12.24 -12.84
CA LEU A 722 -8.95 -11.95 -12.23
C LEU A 722 -9.20 -12.87 -11.01
N PHE A 723 -8.10 -13.20 -10.32
CA PHE A 723 -8.11 -14.00 -9.10
C PHE A 723 -8.94 -13.33 -8.02
N ARG A 724 -9.71 -14.15 -7.29
CA ARG A 724 -10.27 -13.82 -5.98
C ARG A 724 -10.37 -15.08 -5.14
N GLY A 725 -10.36 -14.90 -3.81
CA GLY A 725 -10.48 -16.01 -2.87
C GLY A 725 -9.20 -16.82 -2.76
N THR A 726 -9.23 -18.09 -3.14
CA THR A 726 -8.03 -18.95 -3.09
C THR A 726 -8.01 -19.93 -4.25
N ASN A 727 -6.86 -20.59 -4.47
CA ASN A 727 -6.69 -21.61 -5.49
C ASN A 727 -6.12 -22.90 -4.85
N ILE A 728 -6.40 -24.05 -5.45
CA ILE A 728 -5.69 -25.29 -5.12
C ILE A 728 -4.31 -25.20 -5.77
N PHE A 729 -3.29 -24.95 -4.94
CA PHE A 729 -1.93 -24.78 -5.39
C PHE A 729 -0.92 -25.39 -4.38
N PRO A 730 0.15 -26.07 -4.82
CA PRO A 730 0.58 -26.32 -6.20
C PRO A 730 -0.47 -27.09 -7.02
N VAL A 731 -0.45 -26.90 -8.34
CA VAL A 731 -1.38 -27.58 -9.26
C VAL A 731 -1.22 -29.10 -9.07
N PRO A 732 -2.30 -29.87 -8.83
CA PRO A 732 -2.20 -31.32 -8.64
C PRO A 732 -1.70 -32.04 -9.90
N ALA A 733 -1.38 -33.33 -9.76
CA ALA A 733 -0.87 -34.15 -10.87
C ALA A 733 -1.85 -34.34 -12.04
N ASP A 734 -3.12 -33.96 -11.85
CA ASP A 734 -4.14 -33.91 -12.89
C ASP A 734 -4.02 -32.69 -13.83
N ASN A 735 -3.10 -31.77 -13.54
CA ASN A 735 -2.84 -30.52 -14.26
C ASN A 735 -4.05 -29.56 -14.32
N ILE A 736 -4.94 -29.63 -13.32
CA ILE A 736 -6.11 -28.77 -13.22
C ILE A 736 -5.87 -27.64 -12.21
N LEU A 737 -5.83 -26.39 -12.69
CA LEU A 737 -5.86 -25.24 -11.79
C LEU A 737 -7.30 -25.01 -11.30
N THR A 738 -7.55 -25.35 -10.02
CA THR A 738 -8.87 -25.16 -9.40
C THR A 738 -8.93 -23.84 -8.63
N ASN A 739 -9.84 -22.96 -9.02
CA ASN A 739 -10.07 -21.66 -8.37
C ASN A 739 -11.27 -21.73 -7.42
N MET A 740 -11.09 -21.32 -6.18
CA MET A 740 -12.11 -21.26 -5.13
C MET A 740 -12.49 -19.80 -4.86
N ARG A 741 -13.25 -19.21 -5.80
CA ARG A 741 -13.44 -17.74 -5.90
C ARG A 741 -14.12 -17.08 -4.70
N ASN A 742 -14.98 -17.81 -4.00
CA ASN A 742 -15.83 -17.28 -2.94
C ASN A 742 -15.34 -17.63 -1.53
N VAL A 743 -14.12 -18.15 -1.41
CA VAL A 743 -13.50 -18.43 -0.11
C VAL A 743 -12.96 -17.13 0.47
N ALA A 744 -13.25 -16.85 1.73
CA ALA A 744 -12.64 -15.73 2.43
C ALA A 744 -11.13 -15.97 2.60
N ASN A 745 -10.33 -15.00 2.19
CA ASN A 745 -8.87 -15.08 2.14
C ASN A 745 -8.19 -13.93 2.88
N ILE A 746 -8.93 -12.97 3.44
CA ILE A 746 -8.35 -11.89 4.26
C ILE A 746 -9.01 -11.84 5.62
N LYS A 747 -8.21 -11.59 6.66
CA LYS A 747 -8.64 -11.23 8.02
C LYS A 747 -8.35 -9.76 8.29
N VAL A 748 -9.37 -9.00 8.70
CA VAL A 748 -9.34 -7.54 8.88
C VAL A 748 -9.60 -7.17 10.35
N PRO A 749 -8.79 -6.29 10.97
CA PRO A 749 -7.69 -5.50 10.39
C PRO A 749 -6.39 -6.28 10.18
N ASP A 750 -6.23 -7.40 10.87
CA ASP A 750 -5.08 -8.28 10.75
C ASP A 750 -5.46 -9.66 11.31
N TYR A 751 -4.48 -10.55 11.46
CA TYR A 751 -4.73 -11.89 11.96
C TYR A 751 -5.11 -11.91 13.46
N ASP A 752 -4.49 -11.07 14.29
CA ASP A 752 -4.63 -11.06 15.76
C ASP A 752 -5.91 -10.37 16.24
N HIS A 753 -6.33 -9.33 15.53
CA HIS A 753 -7.43 -8.47 15.93
C HIS A 753 -8.63 -8.60 14.98
N SER A 754 -8.65 -9.65 14.16
CA SER A 754 -9.63 -9.87 13.11
C SER A 754 -11.07 -9.78 13.64
N SER A 755 -11.83 -8.81 13.16
CA SER A 755 -13.27 -8.69 13.42
C SER A 755 -14.13 -9.16 12.23
N GLN A 756 -13.50 -9.31 11.07
CA GLN A 756 -14.16 -9.66 9.82
C GLN A 756 -13.24 -10.50 8.94
N THR A 757 -13.84 -11.38 8.16
CA THR A 757 -13.20 -12.07 7.05
C THR A 757 -13.76 -11.55 5.71
N LEU A 758 -12.89 -11.36 4.73
CA LEU A 758 -13.24 -10.83 3.41
C LEU A 758 -12.74 -11.78 2.31
N THR A 759 -13.40 -11.71 1.15
CA THR A 759 -12.96 -12.37 -0.08
C THR A 759 -12.44 -11.30 -1.03
N MET A 760 -11.13 -11.23 -1.21
CA MET A 760 -10.45 -10.21 -2.00
C MET A 760 -9.76 -10.82 -3.23
N GLY A 761 -9.58 -10.00 -4.26
CA GLY A 761 -8.83 -10.34 -5.47
C GLY A 761 -7.47 -9.66 -5.59
N GLY A 762 -6.80 -9.92 -6.71
CA GLY A 762 -5.50 -9.32 -7.04
C GLY A 762 -4.37 -9.66 -6.05
N CYS A 763 -3.33 -8.82 -6.03
CA CYS A 763 -2.15 -9.01 -5.17
C CYS A 763 -2.51 -9.19 -3.68
N MET A 764 -3.32 -8.29 -3.12
CA MET A 764 -3.76 -8.32 -1.72
C MET A 764 -4.55 -9.59 -1.42
N GLY A 765 -5.41 -10.04 -2.33
CA GLY A 765 -6.13 -11.30 -2.18
C GLY A 765 -5.19 -12.50 -2.18
N CYS A 766 -4.22 -12.55 -3.11
CA CYS A 766 -3.26 -13.64 -3.20
C CYS A 766 -2.42 -13.73 -1.92
N HIS A 767 -1.85 -12.59 -1.49
CA HIS A 767 -1.13 -12.49 -0.22
C HIS A 767 -2.03 -12.70 1.01
N GLY A 768 -3.32 -12.43 0.90
CA GLY A 768 -4.33 -12.80 1.88
C GLY A 768 -4.32 -14.31 2.17
N VAL A 769 -4.14 -15.16 1.16
CA VAL A 769 -4.00 -16.62 1.38
C VAL A 769 -2.78 -16.91 2.27
N ALA A 770 -1.66 -16.20 2.09
CA ALA A 770 -0.51 -16.30 2.98
C ALA A 770 -0.87 -15.91 4.42
N GLN A 771 -1.64 -14.82 4.60
CA GLN A 771 -2.09 -14.37 5.92
C GLN A 771 -3.04 -15.37 6.59
N SER A 772 -4.09 -15.80 5.88
CA SER A 772 -5.24 -16.48 6.45
C SER A 772 -5.07 -18.00 6.49
N ALA A 773 -4.61 -18.61 5.39
CA ALA A 773 -4.45 -20.06 5.26
C ALA A 773 -3.07 -20.53 5.75
N LEU A 774 -2.01 -19.79 5.42
CA LEU A 774 -0.63 -20.17 5.78
C LEU A 774 -0.14 -19.54 7.10
N LYS A 775 -0.88 -18.55 7.63
CA LYS A 775 -0.53 -17.81 8.85
C LYS A 775 0.83 -17.09 8.76
N GLN A 776 1.20 -16.62 7.57
CA GLN A 776 2.48 -15.99 7.26
C GLN A 776 2.40 -14.46 7.12
N GLY A 777 1.35 -13.82 7.68
CA GLY A 777 1.32 -12.36 7.82
C GLY A 777 1.39 -11.57 6.51
N PHE A 778 0.68 -12.06 5.47
CA PHE A 778 0.72 -11.57 4.09
C PHE A 778 2.05 -11.77 3.35
N SER A 779 3.01 -12.52 3.88
CA SER A 779 4.29 -12.77 3.22
C SER A 779 4.43 -14.22 2.79
N PHE A 780 4.80 -14.46 1.53
CA PHE A 780 5.19 -15.79 1.08
C PHE A 780 6.65 -16.15 1.42
N LEU A 781 7.43 -15.21 1.93
CA LEU A 781 8.85 -15.44 2.22
C LEU A 781 9.05 -16.40 3.41
N PHE A 782 8.10 -16.44 4.35
CA PHE A 782 8.17 -17.27 5.55
C PHE A 782 7.86 -18.76 5.29
N ASP A 783 7.46 -19.14 4.08
CA ASP A 783 7.23 -20.54 3.73
C ASP A 783 8.49 -21.40 3.88
N ALA A 784 9.67 -20.79 3.67
CA ALA A 784 10.98 -21.43 3.83
C ALA A 784 11.27 -21.98 5.24
N ILE A 785 10.52 -21.55 6.25
CA ILE A 785 10.69 -21.97 7.65
C ILE A 785 9.43 -22.65 8.23
N ASN A 786 8.38 -22.84 7.43
CA ASN A 786 7.11 -23.42 7.84
C ASN A 786 7.17 -24.97 7.91
N ILE A 787 7.81 -25.50 8.95
CA ILE A 787 8.15 -26.93 9.08
C ILE A 787 7.21 -27.75 9.98
N HIS A 788 6.00 -27.27 10.29
CA HIS A 788 5.10 -27.84 11.30
C HIS A 788 4.77 -29.34 11.16
N ASN A 789 5.11 -29.99 10.04
CA ASN A 789 4.89 -31.41 9.78
C ASN A 789 6.11 -32.15 9.21
N LEU A 790 7.32 -31.58 9.31
CA LEU A 790 8.55 -32.22 8.82
C LEU A 790 9.34 -32.87 9.98
N PRO A 791 10.07 -33.96 9.72
CA PRO A 791 10.89 -34.61 10.73
C PRO A 791 11.84 -33.63 11.42
N GLN A 792 12.04 -33.82 12.72
CA GLN A 792 12.97 -33.01 13.50
C GLN A 792 14.38 -33.05 12.87
N GLY A 793 14.95 -31.87 12.62
CA GLY A 793 16.25 -31.74 11.95
C GLY A 793 16.19 -31.64 10.42
N THR A 794 15.01 -31.43 9.83
CA THR A 794 14.88 -30.99 8.44
C THR A 794 15.51 -29.60 8.29
N PRO A 795 16.40 -29.37 7.30
CA PRO A 795 16.94 -28.04 7.01
C PRO A 795 15.83 -27.03 6.68
N THR A 796 16.01 -25.79 7.11
CA THR A 796 15.15 -24.66 6.71
C THR A 796 15.82 -23.87 5.59
N GLY A 797 15.02 -23.16 4.79
CA GLY A 797 15.47 -22.42 3.63
C GLY A 797 14.90 -22.94 2.31
N PHE A 798 15.15 -22.20 1.23
CA PHE A 798 14.68 -22.56 -0.11
C PHE A 798 15.50 -23.73 -0.69
N SER A 799 14.87 -24.62 -1.46
CA SER A 799 15.47 -25.89 -1.87
C SER A 799 16.65 -25.75 -2.84
N ASN A 800 16.43 -24.97 -3.90
CA ASN A 800 17.35 -24.76 -5.03
C ASN A 800 16.86 -23.54 -5.86
N PRO A 801 17.74 -22.87 -6.62
CA PRO A 801 17.32 -21.86 -7.59
C PRO A 801 16.61 -22.51 -8.79
N GLU A 802 15.76 -21.75 -9.48
CA GLU A 802 15.15 -22.16 -10.75
C GLU A 802 16.06 -21.77 -11.92
N THR A 803 16.34 -22.70 -12.83
CA THR A 803 17.11 -22.40 -14.04
C THR A 803 16.28 -21.78 -15.15
N VAL A 804 16.91 -20.93 -15.97
CA VAL A 804 16.31 -20.32 -17.16
C VAL A 804 15.92 -21.40 -18.17
N GLY A 805 14.73 -21.25 -18.75
CA GLY A 805 14.13 -22.11 -19.74
C GLY A 805 12.74 -22.62 -19.35
N LEU A 806 12.15 -23.39 -20.26
CA LEU A 806 10.90 -24.11 -20.06
C LEU A 806 11.19 -25.60 -19.76
N PRO A 807 11.18 -26.04 -18.49
CA PRO A 807 11.40 -27.45 -18.15
C PRO A 807 10.12 -28.27 -18.34
N ASP A 808 10.24 -29.60 -18.15
CA ASP A 808 9.09 -30.51 -18.16
C ASP A 808 8.13 -30.27 -16.99
N VAL A 809 6.96 -30.91 -17.05
CA VAL A 809 5.85 -30.72 -16.10
C VAL A 809 6.21 -31.14 -14.68
N ARG A 810 7.01 -32.20 -14.51
CA ARG A 810 7.41 -32.67 -13.18
C ARG A 810 8.31 -31.64 -12.50
N VAL A 811 9.29 -31.10 -13.24
CA VAL A 811 10.17 -30.05 -12.73
C VAL A 811 9.36 -28.79 -12.42
N GLN A 812 8.40 -28.41 -13.26
CA GLN A 812 7.53 -27.25 -12.97
C GLN A 812 6.68 -27.47 -11.70
N GLN A 813 6.11 -28.66 -11.50
CA GLN A 813 5.41 -29.00 -10.25
C GLN A 813 6.34 -28.94 -9.03
N GLN A 814 7.62 -29.32 -9.18
CA GLN A 814 8.63 -29.16 -8.13
C GLN A 814 8.96 -27.70 -7.83
N ARG A 815 8.99 -26.82 -8.84
CA ARG A 815 9.12 -25.37 -8.64
C ARG A 815 7.93 -24.82 -7.86
N ALA A 816 6.72 -25.23 -8.20
CA ALA A 816 5.48 -24.83 -7.53
C ALA A 816 5.43 -25.22 -6.04
N LEU A 817 6.03 -26.36 -5.67
CA LEU A 817 6.11 -26.80 -4.27
C LEU A 817 6.88 -25.84 -3.36
N LYS A 818 7.68 -24.92 -3.91
CA LYS A 818 8.38 -23.85 -3.16
C LYS A 818 7.45 -22.75 -2.65
N TYR A 819 6.21 -22.70 -3.16
CA TYR A 819 5.23 -21.64 -2.89
C TYR A 819 3.93 -22.25 -2.34
N SER A 820 3.99 -23.29 -1.51
CA SER A 820 2.84 -24.15 -1.19
C SER A 820 1.65 -23.38 -0.57
N LEU A 821 0.70 -22.93 -1.40
CA LEU A 821 -0.52 -22.20 -1.00
C LEU A 821 -1.65 -23.11 -0.49
N GLY A 822 -1.41 -24.41 -0.38
CA GLY A 822 -2.45 -25.39 -0.12
C GLY A 822 -2.78 -25.55 1.37
N VAL A 823 -4.08 -25.52 1.68
CA VAL A 823 -4.62 -26.28 2.82
C VAL A 823 -4.24 -27.73 2.58
N LYS A 824 -3.22 -28.24 3.29
CA LYS A 824 -2.89 -29.66 3.28
C LYS A 824 -4.13 -30.45 3.72
N GLU A 825 -4.85 -31.04 2.78
CA GLU A 825 -5.36 -32.37 3.04
C GLU A 825 -4.15 -33.28 3.24
N ARG A 826 -3.99 -33.67 4.49
CA ARG A 826 -3.00 -34.64 4.94
C ARG A 826 -3.37 -35.96 4.30
N GLY A 827 -2.45 -36.54 3.54
CA GLY A 827 -2.49 -37.96 3.18
C GLY A 827 -2.79 -38.24 1.71
N ALA A 828 -1.73 -38.27 0.91
CA ALA A 828 -1.60 -39.22 -0.19
C ALA A 828 -0.09 -39.47 -0.41
N THR A 829 0.40 -40.55 0.19
CA THR A 829 1.63 -41.24 -0.25
C THR A 829 1.44 -41.80 -1.67
N PRO A 830 2.54 -42.05 -2.41
CA PRO A 830 2.65 -41.91 -3.88
C PRO A 830 1.63 -42.65 -4.73
#